data_AF-A0A961ASL5-F1
#
_entry.id   AF-A0A961ASL5-F1
#
_cell.length_a   1.000
_cell.length_b   1.000
_cell.length_c   1.000
_cell.angle_alpha   90.00
_cell.angle_beta   90.00
_cell.angle_gamma   90.00
#
_symmetry.space_group_name_H-M   'P 1'
#
loop_
_entity.id
_entity.type
_entity.pdbx_description
1 polymer ?
#
loop_
_entity_poly.entity_id
_entity_poly.type
_entity_poly.pdbx_seq_one_letter_code
_entity_poly.pdbx_strand_id
1 'polypeptide(L)'
;MFSPLFRSRASATILLGLILCLPRLVQADTWYVRKVVTSGDGLSWATAFKDLREALAVAQSGDEIWIAQNHYRLSDGFFPGTTDPLPEEYYVDKSLTIRGGFLGTETNLFERPRIDPDLTVLDGDRLGDDGGTPLSNPADNTNGVMRIELEARETVLIEGVLIQGGVSNFDVRGGGVTVFGSSKAQVTMDGCRIAFNDRSTTYEPGSGIQIRNVVFTCRGLSVDSNVGGGLNTTDCHITVASSNFSDNGSSGFNLWSNTGLHRAELTNSDFLNNGERGASLVGYRTTASLCDFEGNQNTGASVGTGPSLNTAPTSATFTDCGFSGNENVGLSCSWASASLAGCHFSNNQTGLYSGNDGEVDLEDCEFSRNSIAGQGGAIFLEADAALTGRNLLIAENGPSFAGGIRVYRQDPNQSVHLHLENTLFHANDKTALFIDGADNPGAMHQVVLVNPVFVGNVNEVNEGGAIRNGGNLTIYQGTFTGNEAVTAGDAISLNTGGAVPPVTRIVQSIFWDNDASGGDPVDAPLTANSVGNLDSQNPRFLQAPDNGDGDWTTFGDNDYGDLRLDQTSPALDAGVVTELPRDITDADGDGIVREFFPFDARNEARVVGGYPDIGAYEVARGEFTPNVPPRSLSPFFPNLWNTDYAGLWSGLLWHDNQQTQPAGSINRMIIRLPRRNRDTTGGLTSFTVFVDGRRLRFRGQFDTDGVFTDVIEFRRGDLAGETAEIELQTGMAGGEHYLKGTLTVFKDTYEILLARSAWHRRLNPTDDAGKYTSLLVPGATWTMADPTGYGAGTASVSTSGRVRLLGFLPDGSRYAWSGLLADSGFVYLWKDLYRRNNRGHVAGRFAFQSQPGTSDFDGFLEWKKPADARDRYFPAGFTLKGIFLGSRFASYRNHRLLLDISEGNPNCTVTIDPSAADDVTTDANWRVRGNVISSEEFGRALRLRGNARNGLVTGLFRDPETGEPIAIRGVVFQKQGTVLGHLAGRQGTEGVFELVPLMMTE
;
A
#
# COMPACT_ATOMS: atom_id res chain seq x y z
N MET A 1 62.29 -13.46 -51.36
CA MET A 1 61.79 -13.11 -52.70
C MET A 1 61.19 -11.71 -52.66
N PHE A 2 61.17 -10.98 -53.77
CA PHE A 2 60.49 -9.69 -54.00
C PHE A 2 60.68 -8.54 -52.97
N SER A 3 61.57 -7.62 -53.31
CA SER A 3 61.39 -6.16 -53.20
C SER A 3 60.50 -5.64 -54.37
N PRO A 4 60.05 -4.36 -54.48
CA PRO A 4 60.47 -3.12 -53.78
C PRO A 4 59.27 -2.42 -53.04
N LEU A 5 58.93 -1.11 -53.01
CA LEU A 5 59.27 0.11 -53.78
C LEU A 5 59.03 1.44 -52.99
N PHE A 6 60.13 2.09 -52.57
CA PHE A 6 60.37 3.54 -52.35
C PHE A 6 59.59 4.42 -51.33
N ARG A 7 60.35 5.43 -50.86
CA ARG A 7 60.00 6.57 -49.98
C ARG A 7 59.50 7.78 -50.79
N SER A 8 58.83 8.74 -50.16
CA SER A 8 59.27 10.16 -50.13
C SER A 8 58.55 10.98 -49.02
N ARG A 9 58.63 12.33 -49.03
CA ARG A 9 58.24 13.26 -47.94
C ARG A 9 57.32 14.40 -48.40
N ALA A 10 56.30 14.73 -47.62
CA ALA A 10 55.71 16.07 -47.38
C ALA A 10 54.78 15.96 -46.15
N SER A 11 54.96 16.68 -45.04
CA SER A 11 54.82 18.14 -44.83
C SER A 11 53.36 18.63 -44.77
N ALA A 12 52.87 18.79 -43.53
CA ALA A 12 51.77 19.64 -43.05
C ALA A 12 50.64 20.10 -44.00
N THR A 13 49.40 19.66 -43.71
CA THR A 13 48.15 20.49 -43.58
C THR A 13 47.00 19.62 -43.01
N ILE A 14 47.18 18.98 -41.83
CA ILE A 14 46.07 18.33 -41.09
C ILE A 14 46.27 18.52 -39.57
N LEU A 15 45.96 19.71 -39.05
CA LEU A 15 45.93 19.97 -37.60
C LEU A 15 44.88 21.04 -37.21
N LEU A 16 43.78 21.13 -37.97
CA LEU A 16 42.68 22.07 -37.71
C LEU A 16 41.28 21.48 -37.92
N GLY A 17 41.17 20.21 -38.30
CA GLY A 17 39.91 19.54 -38.65
C GLY A 17 39.48 18.40 -37.71
N LEU A 18 40.11 18.27 -36.53
CA LEU A 18 39.99 17.09 -35.66
C LEU A 18 39.75 17.45 -34.17
N ILE A 19 39.25 18.66 -33.92
CA ILE A 19 38.84 19.15 -32.58
C ILE A 19 37.31 19.39 -32.50
N LEU A 20 36.60 19.32 -33.64
CA LEU A 20 35.16 19.64 -33.76
C LEU A 20 34.20 18.43 -33.71
N CYS A 21 34.64 17.31 -33.15
CA CYS A 21 33.81 16.11 -32.91
C CYS A 21 34.07 15.47 -31.54
N LEU A 22 34.30 16.30 -30.51
CA LEU A 22 33.84 15.92 -29.18
C LEU A 22 32.30 15.94 -29.23
N PRO A 23 31.58 14.92 -28.70
CA PRO A 23 30.18 15.09 -28.41
C PRO A 23 30.06 16.25 -27.41
N ARG A 24 29.17 17.22 -27.68
CA ARG A 24 28.71 18.10 -26.59
C ARG A 24 28.09 17.19 -25.55
N LEU A 25 28.56 17.28 -24.30
CA LEU A 25 27.64 17.10 -23.19
C LEU A 25 26.58 18.17 -23.37
N VAL A 26 25.37 17.75 -23.76
CA VAL A 26 24.18 18.58 -23.61
C VAL A 26 23.89 18.57 -22.12
N GLN A 27 24.46 19.56 -21.42
CA GLN A 27 23.97 19.93 -20.11
C GLN A 27 22.58 20.52 -20.34
N ALA A 28 21.59 20.00 -19.61
CA ALA A 28 20.25 20.57 -19.58
C ALA A 28 20.33 22.00 -19.04
N ASP A 29 19.75 22.97 -19.75
CA ASP A 29 19.61 24.32 -19.24
C ASP A 29 18.41 24.40 -18.28
N THR A 30 18.44 25.35 -17.35
CA THR A 30 17.35 25.57 -16.37
C THR A 30 16.71 26.91 -16.62
N TRP A 31 15.44 26.89 -17.01
CA TRP A 31 14.65 28.07 -17.34
C TRP A 31 13.76 28.49 -16.17
N TYR A 32 13.82 29.75 -15.79
CA TYR A 32 13.11 30.28 -14.62
C TYR A 32 11.85 31.03 -15.04
N VAL A 33 10.70 30.69 -14.44
CA VAL A 33 9.39 31.32 -14.69
C VAL A 33 8.88 31.94 -13.39
N ARG A 34 8.61 33.25 -13.39
CA ARG A 34 8.03 33.97 -12.24
C ARG A 34 7.09 35.06 -12.75
N LYS A 35 5.91 35.20 -12.17
CA LYS A 35 4.98 36.29 -12.50
C LYS A 35 5.64 37.66 -12.23
N VAL A 36 5.99 38.37 -13.30
CA VAL A 36 6.66 39.69 -13.31
C VAL A 36 5.94 40.66 -14.26
N VAL A 37 6.24 41.96 -14.18
CA VAL A 37 5.61 42.97 -15.04
C VAL A 37 6.07 42.86 -16.50
N THR A 38 7.36 42.59 -16.71
CA THR A 38 8.01 42.46 -18.02
C THR A 38 8.89 41.23 -17.98
N SER A 39 8.78 40.37 -19.01
CA SER A 39 9.56 39.15 -19.13
C SER A 39 11.06 39.42 -19.40
N GLY A 40 11.93 38.53 -18.94
CA GLY A 40 13.38 38.61 -19.14
C GLY A 40 13.93 37.64 -20.20
N ASP A 41 15.06 37.01 -19.90
CA ASP A 41 15.72 36.00 -20.76
C ASP A 41 15.55 34.55 -20.26
N GLY A 42 14.93 34.37 -19.09
CA GLY A 42 14.68 33.06 -18.48
C GLY A 42 15.89 32.42 -17.80
N LEU A 43 17.09 33.01 -17.85
CA LEU A 43 18.33 32.38 -17.38
C LEU A 43 18.59 32.50 -15.87
N SER A 44 17.75 33.24 -15.13
CA SER A 44 17.81 33.37 -13.68
C SER A 44 16.49 33.84 -13.09
N TRP A 45 16.29 33.67 -11.77
CA TRP A 45 15.17 34.30 -11.05
C TRP A 45 15.13 35.84 -11.15
N ALA A 46 16.25 36.51 -11.46
CA ALA A 46 16.29 37.96 -11.65
C ALA A 46 15.86 38.38 -13.06
N THR A 47 15.92 37.47 -14.03
CA THR A 47 15.60 37.65 -15.44
C THR A 47 14.55 36.65 -15.93
N ALA A 48 13.73 36.12 -15.02
CA ALA A 48 12.77 35.06 -15.29
C ALA A 48 11.75 35.43 -16.38
N PHE A 49 11.27 34.41 -17.08
CA PHE A 49 10.11 34.54 -17.96
C PHE A 49 8.85 34.86 -17.16
N LYS A 50 7.95 35.66 -17.73
CA LYS A 50 6.68 36.03 -17.07
C LYS A 50 5.69 34.87 -17.02
N ASP A 51 5.63 34.08 -18.08
CA ASP A 51 4.71 32.96 -18.27
C ASP A 51 5.43 31.70 -18.77
N LEU A 52 4.84 30.52 -18.48
CA LEU A 52 5.41 29.21 -18.81
C LEU A 52 5.53 28.97 -20.32
N ARG A 53 4.65 29.55 -21.16
CA ARG A 53 4.78 29.42 -22.63
C ARG A 53 6.08 30.01 -23.18
N GLU A 54 6.60 31.08 -22.57
CA GLU A 54 7.85 31.69 -23.00
C GLU A 54 9.04 30.75 -22.75
N ALA A 55 9.05 30.07 -21.61
CA ALA A 55 10.03 29.01 -21.31
C ALA A 55 9.89 27.82 -22.27
N LEU A 56 8.67 27.32 -22.48
CA LEU A 56 8.39 26.19 -23.39
C LEU A 56 8.83 26.47 -24.84
N ALA A 57 8.73 27.73 -25.28
CA ALA A 57 9.13 28.16 -26.62
C ALA A 57 10.65 28.21 -26.84
N VAL A 58 11.46 28.41 -25.79
CA VAL A 58 12.94 28.40 -25.89
C VAL A 58 13.57 27.07 -25.48
N ALA A 59 12.95 26.33 -24.56
CA ALA A 59 13.49 25.11 -23.98
C ALA A 59 13.72 24.01 -25.02
N GLN A 60 14.82 23.28 -24.86
CA GLN A 60 15.27 22.19 -25.71
C GLN A 60 14.98 20.82 -25.06
N SER A 61 15.05 19.75 -25.85
CA SER A 61 14.78 18.40 -25.35
C SER A 61 15.85 17.98 -24.34
N GLY A 62 15.45 17.87 -23.07
CA GLY A 62 16.30 17.60 -21.90
C GLY A 62 16.29 18.69 -20.81
N ASP A 63 15.80 19.89 -21.10
CA ASP A 63 15.87 21.05 -20.18
C ASP A 63 14.93 20.94 -18.95
N GLU A 64 15.26 21.67 -17.88
CA GLU A 64 14.37 21.92 -16.74
C GLU A 64 13.70 23.32 -16.82
N ILE A 65 12.46 23.42 -16.34
CA ILE A 65 11.71 24.66 -16.18
C ILE A 65 11.23 24.75 -14.73
N TRP A 66 11.66 25.77 -14.00
CA TRP A 66 11.31 26.02 -12.60
C TRP A 66 10.34 27.19 -12.49
N ILE A 67 9.16 26.94 -11.92
CA ILE A 67 8.06 27.89 -11.82
C ILE A 67 7.88 28.33 -10.37
N ALA A 68 7.95 29.63 -10.13
CA ALA A 68 7.76 30.21 -8.80
C ALA A 68 6.30 30.11 -8.34
N GLN A 69 6.07 30.15 -7.03
CA GLN A 69 4.75 30.15 -6.39
C GLN A 69 3.93 31.36 -6.85
N ASN A 70 2.90 31.09 -7.65
CA ASN A 70 1.97 32.09 -8.14
C ASN A 70 0.79 31.49 -8.90
N HIS A 71 -0.12 32.37 -9.31
CA HIS A 71 -1.26 32.05 -10.16
C HIS A 71 -1.01 32.57 -11.59
N TYR A 72 -0.73 31.66 -12.52
CA TYR A 72 -0.39 31.96 -13.92
C TYR A 72 -1.60 31.68 -14.82
N ARG A 73 -2.03 32.70 -15.58
CA ARG A 73 -3.11 32.57 -16.57
C ARG A 73 -2.53 32.63 -17.97
N LEU A 74 -3.16 31.91 -18.90
CA LEU A 74 -2.82 31.97 -20.33
C LEU A 74 -3.07 33.36 -20.97
N SER A 75 -3.64 34.32 -20.25
CA SER A 75 -3.70 35.75 -20.64
C SER A 75 -2.58 36.64 -20.11
N ASP A 76 -1.76 36.21 -19.13
CA ASP A 76 -0.71 37.06 -18.56
C ASP A 76 0.34 37.50 -19.60
N GLY A 77 0.51 36.76 -20.70
CA GLY A 77 1.37 37.12 -21.83
C GLY A 77 0.70 37.94 -22.96
N PHE A 78 -0.63 38.13 -22.93
CA PHE A 78 -1.38 38.59 -24.11
C PHE A 78 -1.43 40.13 -24.27
N PHE A 79 -1.27 40.61 -25.51
CA PHE A 79 -1.46 42.01 -25.89
C PHE A 79 -2.76 42.19 -26.71
N PRO A 80 -3.79 42.89 -26.17
CA PRO A 80 -5.03 43.15 -26.90
C PRO A 80 -4.80 43.88 -28.23
N GLY A 81 -5.25 43.27 -29.32
CA GLY A 81 -5.09 43.79 -30.69
C GLY A 81 -3.97 43.15 -31.51
N THR A 82 -3.26 42.16 -30.97
CA THR A 82 -2.37 41.28 -31.76
C THR A 82 -3.14 40.06 -32.27
N THR A 83 -2.87 39.63 -33.51
CA THR A 83 -3.24 38.29 -34.00
C THR A 83 -2.14 37.32 -33.58
N ASP A 84 -2.18 36.93 -32.31
CA ASP A 84 -1.16 36.09 -31.68
C ASP A 84 -1.19 34.66 -32.25
N PRO A 85 -0.07 34.10 -32.75
CA PRO A 85 0.00 32.73 -33.24
C PRO A 85 0.32 31.69 -32.16
N LEU A 86 0.49 32.09 -30.88
CA LEU A 86 0.73 31.16 -29.77
C LEU A 86 -0.49 30.26 -29.48
N PRO A 87 -0.29 29.01 -29.03
CA PRO A 87 -1.39 28.11 -28.69
C PRO A 87 -2.17 28.60 -27.46
N GLU A 88 -3.47 28.29 -27.44
CA GLU A 88 -4.41 28.54 -26.34
C GLU A 88 -4.23 27.56 -25.16
N GLU A 89 -3.10 26.86 -25.09
CA GLU A 89 -2.77 25.77 -24.17
C GLU A 89 -1.27 25.84 -23.81
N TYR A 90 -0.87 25.36 -22.63
CA TYR A 90 0.54 25.05 -22.35
C TYR A 90 0.96 23.81 -23.14
N TYR A 91 1.67 24.02 -24.26
CA TYR A 91 2.05 22.96 -25.20
C TYR A 91 3.47 22.42 -24.96
N VAL A 92 3.59 21.09 -24.86
CA VAL A 92 4.85 20.37 -24.60
C VAL A 92 5.09 19.31 -25.68
N ASP A 93 6.12 19.51 -26.51
CA ASP A 93 6.41 18.72 -27.73
C ASP A 93 7.81 18.12 -27.77
N LYS A 94 8.43 17.97 -26.59
CA LYS A 94 9.80 17.47 -26.41
C LYS A 94 9.98 16.92 -25.00
N SER A 95 11.08 16.20 -24.75
CA SER A 95 11.46 15.79 -23.39
C SER A 95 11.75 17.01 -22.52
N LEU A 96 11.02 17.21 -21.40
CA LEU A 96 11.19 18.34 -20.49
C LEU A 96 10.89 17.97 -19.04
N THR A 97 11.50 18.71 -18.13
CA THR A 97 11.18 18.65 -16.70
C THR A 97 10.55 19.97 -16.26
N ILE A 98 9.36 19.94 -15.69
CA ILE A 98 8.57 21.13 -15.31
C ILE A 98 8.24 21.04 -13.82
N ARG A 99 8.67 22.02 -13.02
CA ARG A 99 8.59 21.95 -11.55
C ARG A 99 8.01 23.25 -10.98
N GLY A 100 6.87 23.17 -10.28
CA GLY A 100 6.26 24.29 -9.55
C GLY A 100 6.68 24.37 -8.08
N GLY A 101 6.16 25.36 -7.35
CA GLY A 101 6.30 25.47 -5.89
C GLY A 101 7.55 26.20 -5.38
N PHE A 102 8.39 26.79 -6.24
CA PHE A 102 9.59 27.54 -5.82
C PHE A 102 9.25 28.93 -5.23
N LEU A 103 9.94 29.38 -4.19
CA LEU A 103 9.85 30.76 -3.70
C LEU A 103 10.34 31.80 -4.73
N GLY A 104 11.11 31.35 -5.72
CA GLY A 104 11.70 32.19 -6.75
C GLY A 104 13.02 32.82 -6.32
N THR A 105 13.75 32.19 -5.40
CA THR A 105 15.07 32.64 -4.89
C THR A 105 16.13 31.54 -4.93
N GLU A 106 15.73 30.31 -5.25
CA GLU A 106 16.51 29.09 -5.19
C GLU A 106 17.64 29.03 -6.22
N THR A 107 18.81 28.59 -5.78
CA THR A 107 20.01 28.38 -6.61
C THR A 107 20.21 26.91 -7.01
N ASN A 108 19.49 26.00 -6.37
CA ASN A 108 19.51 24.56 -6.63
C ASN A 108 18.14 23.94 -6.28
N LEU A 109 17.86 22.76 -6.84
CA LEU A 109 16.55 22.09 -6.70
C LEU A 109 16.20 21.74 -5.24
N PHE A 110 17.18 21.60 -4.36
CA PHE A 110 16.96 21.19 -2.96
C PHE A 110 16.58 22.35 -2.03
N GLU A 111 16.67 23.59 -2.49
CA GLU A 111 16.13 24.77 -1.80
C GLU A 111 14.62 24.96 -2.02
N ARG A 112 14.04 24.22 -2.98
CA ARG A 112 12.60 24.20 -3.25
C ARG A 112 11.84 23.75 -1.98
N PRO A 113 10.78 24.47 -1.57
CA PRO A 113 9.89 24.04 -0.48
C PRO A 113 9.32 22.62 -0.69
N ARG A 114 8.72 22.07 0.39
CA ARG A 114 7.86 20.87 0.29
C ARG A 114 6.90 21.05 -0.89
N ILE A 115 6.79 20.03 -1.75
CA ILE A 115 5.80 20.01 -2.82
C ILE A 115 4.40 20.15 -2.23
N ASP A 116 3.71 21.18 -2.71
CA ASP A 116 2.33 21.56 -2.42
C ASP A 116 1.80 22.15 -3.76
N PRO A 117 0.90 21.44 -4.47
CA PRO A 117 0.50 21.82 -5.82
C PRO A 117 -0.28 23.13 -5.86
N ASP A 118 -1.03 23.44 -4.80
CA ASP A 118 -1.90 24.63 -4.74
C ASP A 118 -1.10 25.95 -4.72
N LEU A 119 0.24 25.90 -4.53
CA LEU A 119 1.12 27.07 -4.51
C LEU A 119 1.59 27.53 -5.91
N THR A 120 1.56 26.67 -6.93
CA THR A 120 1.80 27.06 -8.34
C THR A 120 0.64 26.60 -9.20
N VAL A 121 -0.24 27.56 -9.51
CA VAL A 121 -1.48 27.33 -10.24
C VAL A 121 -1.31 27.71 -11.70
N LEU A 122 -1.50 26.74 -12.60
CA LEU A 122 -1.64 26.93 -14.04
C LEU A 122 -3.13 26.94 -14.38
N ASP A 123 -3.64 28.07 -14.86
CA ASP A 123 -5.08 28.32 -14.98
C ASP A 123 -5.54 28.63 -16.41
N GLY A 124 -6.65 27.99 -16.79
CA GLY A 124 -7.40 28.24 -18.03
C GLY A 124 -8.36 29.44 -17.97
N ASP A 125 -8.69 29.97 -16.79
CA ASP A 125 -9.37 31.26 -16.61
C ASP A 125 -8.60 32.36 -17.34
N ARG A 126 -9.20 32.92 -18.40
CA ARG A 126 -8.50 33.79 -19.34
C ARG A 126 -8.72 35.27 -19.03
N LEU A 127 -9.88 35.68 -18.52
CA LEU A 127 -10.14 37.08 -18.19
C LEU A 127 -9.89 37.44 -16.72
N GLY A 128 -9.76 36.46 -15.82
CA GLY A 128 -9.56 36.69 -14.39
C GLY A 128 -10.85 37.04 -13.65
N ASP A 129 -12.02 36.81 -14.25
CA ASP A 129 -13.32 37.25 -13.73
C ASP A 129 -14.14 36.13 -13.06
N ASP A 130 -13.55 34.95 -12.93
CA ASP A 130 -14.09 33.72 -12.31
C ASP A 130 -14.33 33.80 -10.78
N GLY A 131 -14.45 35.00 -10.21
CA GLY A 131 -14.94 35.28 -8.85
C GLY A 131 -14.10 34.77 -7.65
N GLY A 132 -13.11 33.92 -7.89
CA GLY A 132 -12.39 33.14 -6.86
C GLY A 132 -12.85 31.68 -6.75
N THR A 133 -13.79 31.23 -7.57
CA THR A 133 -14.19 29.83 -7.73
C THR A 133 -14.09 29.48 -9.21
N PRO A 134 -13.10 28.68 -9.65
CA PRO A 134 -12.92 28.39 -11.07
C PRO A 134 -14.20 27.78 -11.66
N LEU A 135 -14.51 28.10 -12.92
CA LEU A 135 -15.71 27.65 -13.67
C LEU A 135 -17.03 28.35 -13.27
N SER A 136 -17.00 29.53 -12.65
CA SER A 136 -18.18 30.38 -12.39
C SER A 136 -18.63 31.22 -13.61
N ASN A 137 -17.69 31.58 -14.50
CA ASN A 137 -17.92 32.18 -15.81
C ASN A 137 -17.11 31.44 -16.90
N PRO A 138 -17.39 30.15 -17.19
CA PRO A 138 -16.56 29.29 -18.03
C PRO A 138 -16.52 29.64 -19.54
N ALA A 139 -16.99 30.83 -19.92
CA ALA A 139 -17.26 31.23 -21.30
C ALA A 139 -16.05 31.78 -22.06
N ASP A 140 -15.00 32.22 -21.36
CA ASP A 140 -13.74 32.69 -21.95
C ASP A 140 -12.52 31.82 -21.65
N ASN A 141 -12.69 30.83 -20.78
CA ASN A 141 -11.69 29.86 -20.33
C ASN A 141 -11.12 29.01 -21.50
N THR A 142 -9.91 28.47 -21.32
CA THR A 142 -9.21 27.74 -22.39
C THR A 142 -9.69 26.31 -22.60
N ASN A 143 -9.58 25.85 -23.85
CA ASN A 143 -10.11 24.57 -24.36
C ASN A 143 -9.17 23.39 -24.06
N GLY A 144 -8.79 23.25 -22.79
CA GLY A 144 -7.58 22.58 -22.33
C GLY A 144 -6.65 23.57 -21.63
N VAL A 145 -6.02 23.19 -20.51
CA VAL A 145 -4.96 24.00 -19.88
C VAL A 145 -3.58 23.58 -20.40
N MET A 146 -3.34 22.26 -20.51
CA MET A 146 -2.05 21.71 -20.94
C MET A 146 -2.21 20.59 -21.97
N ARG A 147 -1.37 20.61 -23.00
CA ARG A 147 -1.34 19.59 -24.06
C ARG A 147 0.09 19.09 -24.28
N ILE A 148 0.30 17.80 -24.12
CA ILE A 148 1.59 17.12 -24.31
C ILE A 148 1.50 16.27 -25.58
N GLU A 149 2.54 16.25 -26.42
CA GLU A 149 2.59 15.46 -27.67
C GLU A 149 4.02 14.94 -27.92
N LEU A 150 4.27 13.65 -27.69
CA LEU A 150 5.64 13.09 -27.61
C LEU A 150 5.99 12.01 -28.65
N GLU A 151 7.21 12.09 -29.18
CA GLU A 151 7.79 11.05 -30.02
C GLU A 151 8.36 9.86 -29.21
N ALA A 152 8.85 8.83 -29.91
CA ALA A 152 9.33 7.60 -29.29
C ALA A 152 10.65 7.79 -28.52
N ARG A 153 10.61 7.47 -27.22
CA ARG A 153 11.68 7.67 -26.19
C ARG A 153 11.77 9.08 -25.61
N GLU A 154 10.79 9.94 -25.83
CA GLU A 154 10.75 11.22 -25.14
C GLU A 154 10.12 11.11 -23.75
N THR A 155 10.64 11.89 -22.81
CA THR A 155 10.26 11.80 -21.39
C THR A 155 9.91 13.18 -20.83
N VAL A 156 8.69 13.34 -20.32
CA VAL A 156 8.27 14.54 -19.59
C VAL A 156 8.06 14.22 -18.12
N LEU A 157 8.53 15.11 -17.25
CA LEU A 157 8.28 15.10 -15.81
C LEU A 157 7.59 16.41 -15.42
N ILE A 158 6.47 16.34 -14.73
CA ILE A 158 5.76 17.49 -14.17
C ILE A 158 5.62 17.29 -12.67
N GLU A 159 5.93 18.31 -11.86
CA GLU A 159 5.89 18.21 -10.39
C GLU A 159 5.32 19.46 -9.74
N GLY A 160 4.49 19.29 -8.70
CA GLY A 160 4.13 20.38 -7.78
C GLY A 160 3.40 21.55 -8.44
N VAL A 161 2.40 21.25 -9.26
CA VAL A 161 1.51 22.25 -9.87
C VAL A 161 0.04 21.85 -9.72
N LEU A 162 -0.82 22.84 -9.53
CA LEU A 162 -2.27 22.73 -9.70
C LEU A 162 -2.63 23.14 -11.14
N ILE A 163 -3.43 22.34 -11.82
CA ILE A 163 -3.94 22.60 -13.18
C ILE A 163 -5.46 22.71 -13.13
N GLN A 164 -5.99 23.91 -13.37
CA GLN A 164 -7.41 24.23 -13.16
C GLN A 164 -8.02 25.15 -14.24
N GLY A 165 -9.35 25.30 -14.21
CA GLY A 165 -10.09 26.30 -14.96
C GLY A 165 -10.23 26.02 -16.46
N GLY A 166 -9.78 24.86 -16.97
CA GLY A 166 -9.94 24.49 -18.38
C GLY A 166 -11.32 23.91 -18.70
N VAL A 167 -11.92 24.38 -19.79
CA VAL A 167 -13.29 24.07 -20.23
C VAL A 167 -13.25 23.56 -21.66
N SER A 168 -13.36 22.24 -21.86
CA SER A 168 -13.11 21.68 -23.19
C SER A 168 -14.37 21.53 -24.06
N ASN A 169 -14.25 21.97 -25.31
CA ASN A 169 -15.33 22.07 -26.29
C ASN A 169 -15.24 21.03 -27.44
N PHE A 170 -14.29 20.08 -27.40
CA PHE A 170 -14.07 19.10 -28.47
C PHE A 170 -14.03 17.65 -27.98
N ASP A 171 -14.56 16.72 -28.78
CA ASP A 171 -14.87 15.33 -28.41
C ASP A 171 -13.69 14.45 -27.98
N VAL A 172 -12.46 14.96 -28.04
CA VAL A 172 -11.22 14.23 -27.78
C VAL A 172 -10.24 14.96 -26.84
N ARG A 173 -10.67 15.99 -26.12
CA ARG A 173 -9.82 16.76 -25.19
C ARG A 173 -10.40 16.75 -23.77
N GLY A 174 -9.51 16.71 -22.77
CA GLY A 174 -9.85 16.94 -21.37
C GLY A 174 -9.63 18.41 -20.99
N GLY A 175 -10.42 18.93 -20.04
CA GLY A 175 -10.31 20.34 -19.59
C GLY A 175 -8.95 20.67 -18.98
N GLY A 176 -8.42 19.83 -18.08
CA GLY A 176 -7.11 20.02 -17.47
C GLY A 176 -5.94 19.70 -18.42
N VAL A 177 -5.57 18.41 -18.50
CA VAL A 177 -4.43 17.93 -19.31
C VAL A 177 -4.89 16.95 -20.41
N THR A 178 -4.19 16.95 -21.55
CA THR A 178 -4.33 15.96 -22.64
C THR A 178 -2.92 15.54 -23.14
N VAL A 179 -2.70 14.24 -23.45
CA VAL A 179 -1.37 13.65 -23.75
C VAL A 179 -1.38 12.72 -24.97
N PHE A 180 -0.85 13.18 -26.10
CA PHE A 180 -0.64 12.35 -27.28
C PHE A 180 0.78 11.76 -27.29
N GLY A 181 0.96 10.52 -27.76
CA GLY A 181 2.26 9.86 -27.62
C GLY A 181 2.49 8.59 -28.47
N SER A 182 3.77 8.29 -28.66
CA SER A 182 4.28 7.04 -29.23
C SER A 182 4.58 5.99 -28.15
N SER A 183 4.61 4.69 -28.48
CA SER A 183 4.61 3.52 -27.54
C SER A 183 5.83 3.37 -26.62
N LYS A 184 6.65 4.41 -26.54
CA LYS A 184 7.94 4.50 -25.85
C LYS A 184 8.15 5.88 -25.23
N ALA A 185 7.14 6.76 -25.26
CA ALA A 185 7.13 8.01 -24.54
C ALA A 185 6.80 7.77 -23.05
N GLN A 186 7.22 8.68 -22.17
CA GLN A 186 6.93 8.60 -20.74
C GLN A 186 6.50 9.98 -20.23
N VAL A 187 5.46 10.02 -19.38
CA VAL A 187 5.00 11.24 -18.73
C VAL A 187 4.80 10.93 -17.25
N THR A 188 5.55 11.61 -16.38
CA THR A 188 5.45 11.44 -14.92
C THR A 188 4.81 12.67 -14.31
N MET A 189 3.88 12.49 -13.37
CA MET A 189 3.28 13.57 -12.58
C MET A 189 3.43 13.26 -11.09
N ASP A 190 4.33 13.96 -10.39
CA ASP A 190 4.65 13.68 -8.97
C ASP A 190 4.29 14.90 -8.10
N GLY A 191 3.31 14.74 -7.22
CA GLY A 191 2.78 15.79 -6.35
C GLY A 191 2.00 16.90 -7.07
N CYS A 192 1.32 16.59 -8.18
CA CYS A 192 0.48 17.52 -8.94
C CYS A 192 -1.01 17.40 -8.55
N ARG A 193 -1.81 18.44 -8.80
CA ARG A 193 -3.28 18.39 -8.65
C ARG A 193 -3.97 18.82 -9.95
N ILE A 194 -5.08 18.19 -10.30
CA ILE A 194 -5.88 18.54 -11.49
C ILE A 194 -7.33 18.69 -11.03
N ALA A 195 -7.71 19.88 -10.60
CA ALA A 195 -9.03 20.15 -9.98
C ALA A 195 -9.75 21.30 -10.69
N PHE A 196 -11.07 21.36 -10.56
CA PHE A 196 -11.90 22.45 -11.12
C PHE A 196 -11.73 22.64 -12.65
N ASN A 197 -11.91 21.56 -13.43
CA ASN A 197 -11.96 21.56 -14.90
C ASN A 197 -13.29 20.94 -15.40
N ASP A 198 -13.77 21.29 -16.60
CA ASP A 198 -15.13 20.99 -17.10
C ASP A 198 -15.17 20.40 -18.53
N ARG A 199 -16.09 19.44 -18.78
CA ARG A 199 -16.68 19.13 -20.10
C ARG A 199 -18.03 18.39 -20.03
N SER A 200 -18.96 18.73 -20.94
CA SER A 200 -20.41 18.46 -20.86
C SER A 200 -21.00 17.26 -21.66
N THR A 201 -21.91 16.53 -21.00
CA THR A 201 -23.14 15.82 -21.48
C THR A 201 -23.11 14.69 -22.54
N THR A 202 -23.43 13.48 -22.05
CA THR A 202 -24.15 12.34 -22.70
C THR A 202 -23.56 11.65 -23.94
N TYR A 203 -23.16 10.39 -23.72
CA TYR A 203 -22.96 9.27 -24.66
C TYR A 203 -21.63 9.22 -25.46
N GLU A 204 -20.65 8.51 -24.88
CA GLU A 204 -19.42 7.96 -25.50
C GLU A 204 -18.34 8.99 -25.96
N PRO A 205 -17.05 8.63 -25.91
CA PRO A 205 -16.28 8.54 -24.67
C PRO A 205 -15.34 9.77 -24.48
N GLY A 206 -15.55 10.50 -23.39
CA GLY A 206 -14.68 11.57 -22.91
C GLY A 206 -14.98 11.87 -21.43
N SER A 207 -14.16 12.61 -20.69
CA SER A 207 -12.86 13.20 -21.10
C SER A 207 -12.05 13.66 -19.89
N GLY A 208 -10.85 13.11 -19.71
CA GLY A 208 -9.85 13.54 -18.75
C GLY A 208 -8.54 12.82 -19.06
N ILE A 209 -7.49 13.56 -19.43
CA ILE A 209 -6.23 13.02 -19.96
C ILE A 209 -6.43 11.84 -20.94
N GLN A 210 -6.82 12.13 -22.18
CA GLN A 210 -6.50 11.17 -23.25
C GLN A 210 -4.98 11.00 -23.24
N ILE A 211 -4.53 9.83 -22.81
CA ILE A 211 -3.17 9.35 -22.99
C ILE A 211 -3.22 8.37 -24.17
N ARG A 212 -2.18 8.34 -25.00
CA ARG A 212 -1.87 7.20 -25.88
C ARG A 212 -0.46 6.72 -25.64
N ASN A 213 -0.29 5.41 -25.47
CA ASN A 213 0.99 4.72 -25.65
C ASN A 213 2.14 5.16 -24.70
N VAL A 214 1.84 5.95 -23.66
CA VAL A 214 2.80 6.53 -22.72
C VAL A 214 2.83 5.68 -21.44
N VAL A 215 4.00 5.56 -20.80
CA VAL A 215 4.07 5.12 -19.39
C VAL A 215 3.74 6.32 -18.50
N PHE A 216 2.57 6.27 -17.86
CA PHE A 216 2.12 7.30 -16.92
C PHE A 216 2.39 6.85 -15.48
N THR A 217 3.16 7.63 -14.72
CA THR A 217 3.40 7.38 -13.30
C THR A 217 2.93 8.55 -12.46
N CYS A 218 1.99 8.28 -11.54
CA CYS A 218 1.45 9.27 -10.62
C CYS A 218 1.85 9.01 -9.16
N ARG A 219 2.09 10.10 -8.43
CA ARG A 219 2.04 10.17 -6.96
C ARG A 219 1.30 11.42 -6.52
N GLY A 220 0.42 11.28 -5.53
CA GLY A 220 -0.28 12.41 -4.91
C GLY A 220 -1.18 13.20 -5.84
N LEU A 221 -1.62 12.61 -6.97
CA LEU A 221 -2.69 13.24 -7.77
C LEU A 221 -3.96 13.27 -6.94
N SER A 222 -4.62 14.44 -6.87
CA SER A 222 -6.05 14.57 -6.54
C SER A 222 -6.74 15.11 -7.79
N VAL A 223 -7.80 14.43 -8.22
CA VAL A 223 -8.68 14.92 -9.29
C VAL A 223 -10.05 15.16 -8.69
N ASP A 224 -10.45 16.43 -8.64
CA ASP A 224 -11.74 16.87 -8.10
C ASP A 224 -12.49 17.61 -9.25
N SER A 225 -13.21 16.85 -10.10
CA SER A 225 -13.90 17.39 -11.29
C SER A 225 -15.43 17.33 -11.17
N ASN A 226 -16.07 18.47 -10.86
CA ASN A 226 -17.52 18.53 -10.66
C ASN A 226 -18.35 18.19 -11.92
N VAL A 227 -17.79 18.37 -13.13
CA VAL A 227 -18.38 17.90 -14.40
C VAL A 227 -17.25 17.39 -15.31
N GLY A 228 -16.84 16.14 -15.12
CA GLY A 228 -15.73 15.53 -15.85
C GLY A 228 -15.53 14.06 -15.50
N GLY A 229 -14.56 13.40 -16.15
CA GLY A 229 -14.12 12.04 -15.80
C GLY A 229 -12.66 12.09 -15.38
N GLY A 230 -12.33 11.58 -14.19
CA GLY A 230 -11.08 11.95 -13.50
C GLY A 230 -9.80 11.63 -14.29
N LEU A 231 -9.70 10.41 -14.80
CA LEU A 231 -8.65 9.96 -15.71
C LEU A 231 -9.26 8.94 -16.69
N ASN A 232 -9.08 9.12 -18.01
CA ASN A 232 -9.66 8.31 -19.07
C ASN A 232 -8.64 8.08 -20.19
N THR A 233 -7.91 6.97 -20.10
CA THR A 233 -6.78 6.65 -20.97
C THR A 233 -7.16 5.61 -22.02
N THR A 234 -6.69 5.78 -23.26
CA THR A 234 -6.91 4.80 -24.34
C THR A 234 -5.61 4.24 -24.87
N ASP A 235 -5.49 2.91 -24.85
CA ASP A 235 -4.33 2.17 -25.34
C ASP A 235 -3.00 2.59 -24.67
N CYS A 236 -2.88 2.37 -23.35
CA CYS A 236 -1.79 2.83 -22.50
C CYS A 236 -1.31 1.80 -21.47
N HIS A 237 -0.13 2.06 -20.89
CA HIS A 237 0.34 1.37 -19.69
C HIS A 237 0.53 2.38 -18.55
N ILE A 238 -0.16 2.17 -17.43
CA ILE A 238 -0.27 3.16 -16.34
C ILE A 238 0.12 2.55 -15.01
N THR A 239 0.83 3.33 -14.19
CA THR A 239 1.19 3.01 -12.81
C THR A 239 0.69 4.14 -11.90
N VAL A 240 -0.32 3.87 -11.09
CA VAL A 240 -0.84 4.79 -10.08
C VAL A 240 -0.35 4.33 -8.72
N ALA A 241 0.32 5.20 -7.96
CA ALA A 241 0.66 4.91 -6.58
C ALA A 241 0.36 6.10 -5.68
N SER A 242 -0.05 5.87 -4.43
CA SER A 242 -0.17 6.91 -3.39
C SER A 242 -0.91 8.17 -3.86
N SER A 243 -2.02 7.98 -4.57
CA SER A 243 -2.84 9.01 -5.23
C SER A 243 -4.34 8.82 -4.93
N ASN A 244 -5.12 9.89 -5.00
CA ASN A 244 -6.54 9.93 -4.64
C ASN A 244 -7.40 10.41 -5.82
N PHE A 245 -8.56 9.78 -6.04
CA PHE A 245 -9.52 10.15 -7.07
C PHE A 245 -10.87 10.39 -6.39
N SER A 246 -11.10 11.64 -5.99
CA SER A 246 -12.20 12.07 -5.12
C SER A 246 -13.26 12.90 -5.84
N ASP A 247 -14.54 12.68 -5.49
CA ASP A 247 -15.66 13.58 -5.81
C ASP A 247 -15.81 13.92 -7.32
N ASN A 248 -15.41 13.02 -8.23
CA ASN A 248 -15.54 13.25 -9.68
C ASN A 248 -16.96 13.01 -10.16
N GLY A 249 -17.56 14.02 -10.82
CA GLY A 249 -18.94 13.99 -11.32
C GLY A 249 -19.24 12.88 -12.33
N SER A 250 -18.21 12.28 -12.93
CA SER A 250 -18.27 10.92 -13.44
C SER A 250 -16.98 10.17 -13.09
N SER A 251 -17.13 8.89 -12.77
CA SER A 251 -16.09 7.85 -12.68
C SER A 251 -14.62 8.32 -12.51
N GLY A 252 -14.14 8.30 -11.27
CA GLY A 252 -12.85 8.89 -10.87
C GLY A 252 -11.64 8.31 -11.60
N PHE A 253 -11.71 7.04 -12.00
CA PHE A 253 -10.68 6.39 -12.80
C PHE A 253 -11.31 5.47 -13.84
N ASN A 254 -11.18 5.83 -15.12
CA ASN A 254 -11.57 5.04 -16.27
C ASN A 254 -10.33 4.53 -17.01
N LEU A 255 -10.27 3.22 -17.20
CA LEU A 255 -9.51 2.64 -18.29
C LEU A 255 -10.50 2.34 -19.42
N TRP A 256 -10.14 2.60 -20.68
CA TRP A 256 -10.93 2.15 -21.82
C TRP A 256 -9.98 1.80 -22.96
N SER A 257 -10.05 0.59 -23.51
CA SER A 257 -9.27 0.23 -24.70
C SER A 257 -10.08 -0.59 -25.69
N ASN A 258 -9.74 -0.41 -26.97
CA ASN A 258 -10.35 -1.11 -28.10
C ASN A 258 -9.33 -2.05 -28.79
N THR A 259 -8.17 -2.35 -28.16
CA THR A 259 -7.04 -3.01 -28.87
C THR A 259 -6.27 -4.11 -28.11
N GLY A 260 -6.60 -4.41 -26.84
CA GLY A 260 -6.14 -5.66 -26.19
C GLY A 260 -4.68 -5.75 -25.70
N LEU A 261 -3.91 -4.66 -25.67
CA LEU A 261 -2.45 -4.67 -25.44
C LEU A 261 -1.98 -4.02 -24.11
N HIS A 262 -2.88 -3.84 -23.13
CA HIS A 262 -2.71 -2.81 -22.09
C HIS A 262 -2.65 -3.37 -20.67
N ARG A 263 -1.92 -2.68 -19.78
CA ARG A 263 -1.84 -3.01 -18.35
C ARG A 263 -1.98 -1.75 -17.48
N ALA A 264 -2.83 -1.79 -16.47
CA ALA A 264 -2.79 -0.85 -15.35
C ALA A 264 -2.24 -1.50 -14.08
N GLU A 265 -1.51 -0.72 -13.29
CA GLU A 265 -0.93 -1.08 -12.00
C GLU A 265 -1.34 -0.03 -10.97
N LEU A 266 -2.14 -0.41 -9.97
CA LEU A 266 -2.58 0.46 -8.88
C LEU A 266 -1.98 -0.02 -7.55
N THR A 267 -1.47 0.88 -6.72
CA THR A 267 -0.86 0.52 -5.43
C THR A 267 -1.05 1.61 -4.37
N ASN A 268 -1.65 1.30 -3.22
CA ASN A 268 -1.84 2.25 -2.12
C ASN A 268 -2.59 3.51 -2.62
N SER A 269 -3.81 3.36 -3.14
CA SER A 269 -4.49 4.44 -3.86
C SER A 269 -6.01 4.42 -3.67
N ASP A 270 -6.58 5.61 -3.49
CA ASP A 270 -7.94 5.79 -2.98
C ASP A 270 -8.87 6.31 -4.11
N PHE A 271 -10.09 5.79 -4.17
CA PHE A 271 -11.09 6.13 -5.20
C PHE A 271 -12.45 6.40 -4.53
N LEU A 272 -12.69 7.68 -4.19
CA LEU A 272 -13.68 8.11 -3.22
C LEU A 272 -14.84 8.90 -3.88
N ASN A 273 -16.09 8.59 -3.52
CA ASN A 273 -17.30 9.39 -3.82
C ASN A 273 -17.60 9.67 -5.31
N ASN A 274 -17.08 8.90 -6.26
CA ASN A 274 -17.18 9.26 -7.69
C ASN A 274 -18.54 8.88 -8.32
N GLY A 275 -19.04 9.76 -9.20
CA GLY A 275 -20.39 9.72 -9.79
C GLY A 275 -20.61 8.68 -10.91
N GLU A 276 -21.86 8.22 -11.03
CA GLU A 276 -22.52 7.33 -12.02
C GLU A 276 -21.83 6.02 -12.50
N ARG A 277 -20.50 5.88 -12.40
CA ARG A 277 -19.72 4.70 -12.85
C ARG A 277 -18.51 4.35 -11.94
N GLY A 278 -18.25 5.14 -10.88
CA GLY A 278 -17.16 4.90 -9.90
C GLY A 278 -15.77 4.66 -10.51
N ALA A 279 -14.90 3.86 -9.89
CA ALA A 279 -13.57 3.58 -10.45
C ALA A 279 -13.64 2.47 -11.52
N SER A 280 -14.33 2.77 -12.63
CA SER A 280 -14.56 1.88 -13.78
C SER A 280 -13.26 1.42 -14.46
N LEU A 281 -12.66 0.39 -13.86
CA LEU A 281 -11.34 -0.18 -14.10
C LEU A 281 -11.25 -1.07 -15.36
N VAL A 282 -11.88 -0.63 -16.46
CA VAL A 282 -12.13 -1.39 -17.69
C VAL A 282 -10.86 -1.53 -18.54
N GLY A 283 -9.90 -2.31 -18.02
CA GLY A 283 -8.62 -2.63 -18.64
C GLY A 283 -8.46 -4.12 -18.89
N TYR A 284 -7.92 -4.49 -20.05
CA TYR A 284 -7.66 -5.90 -20.44
C TYR A 284 -6.77 -6.67 -19.45
N ARG A 285 -5.85 -5.96 -18.78
CA ARG A 285 -5.06 -6.46 -17.65
C ARG A 285 -4.96 -5.39 -16.59
N THR A 286 -5.46 -5.62 -15.40
CA THR A 286 -5.23 -4.71 -14.27
C THR A 286 -4.72 -5.46 -13.06
N THR A 287 -3.76 -4.88 -12.35
CA THR A 287 -3.33 -5.36 -11.03
C THR A 287 -3.45 -4.20 -10.04
N ALA A 288 -4.38 -4.30 -9.09
CA ALA A 288 -4.58 -3.33 -8.01
C ALA A 288 -4.19 -3.94 -6.66
N SER A 289 -3.64 -3.13 -5.77
CA SER A 289 -3.23 -3.59 -4.44
C SER A 289 -3.28 -2.46 -3.42
N LEU A 290 -3.73 -2.74 -2.19
CA LEU A 290 -3.86 -1.71 -1.14
C LEU A 290 -4.72 -0.52 -1.61
N CYS A 291 -5.77 -0.77 -2.39
CA CYS A 291 -6.62 0.28 -2.96
C CYS A 291 -8.00 0.28 -2.33
N ASP A 292 -8.45 1.45 -1.88
CA ASP A 292 -9.75 1.65 -1.24
C ASP A 292 -10.73 2.31 -2.23
N PHE A 293 -11.85 1.65 -2.48
CA PHE A 293 -12.90 2.05 -3.43
C PHE A 293 -14.18 2.37 -2.65
N GLU A 294 -14.36 3.64 -2.25
CA GLU A 294 -15.35 4.04 -1.24
C GLU A 294 -16.42 5.00 -1.79
N GLY A 295 -17.69 4.78 -1.41
CA GLY A 295 -18.77 5.77 -1.56
C GLY A 295 -19.18 6.10 -3.00
N ASN A 296 -18.76 5.33 -4.01
CA ASN A 296 -19.00 5.64 -5.41
C ASN A 296 -20.48 5.40 -5.79
N GLN A 297 -21.07 6.32 -6.56
CA GLN A 297 -22.53 6.41 -6.85
C GLN A 297 -23.06 5.36 -7.84
N ASN A 298 -22.35 4.23 -7.98
CA ASN A 298 -22.78 3.05 -8.73
C ASN A 298 -21.84 1.89 -8.39
N THR A 299 -20.80 1.69 -9.21
CA THR A 299 -19.90 0.54 -9.15
C THR A 299 -18.55 0.97 -8.61
N GLY A 300 -18.07 0.38 -7.50
CA GLY A 300 -16.77 0.70 -6.90
C GLY A 300 -15.62 0.50 -7.89
N ALA A 301 -15.52 -0.70 -8.48
CA ALA A 301 -14.72 -0.96 -9.68
C ALA A 301 -15.42 -1.92 -10.67
N SER A 302 -15.08 -1.81 -11.97
CA SER A 302 -15.69 -2.61 -13.05
C SER A 302 -14.63 -3.25 -13.94
N VAL A 303 -14.79 -4.54 -14.24
CA VAL A 303 -13.87 -5.36 -15.04
C VAL A 303 -14.67 -6.01 -16.17
N GLY A 304 -14.65 -5.41 -17.35
CA GLY A 304 -15.36 -5.97 -18.51
C GLY A 304 -15.55 -5.00 -19.68
N THR A 305 -15.51 -5.55 -20.90
CA THR A 305 -15.90 -4.83 -22.12
C THR A 305 -16.99 -5.61 -22.84
N GLY A 306 -18.08 -4.93 -23.20
CA GLY A 306 -19.22 -5.56 -23.86
C GLY A 306 -18.85 -6.26 -25.19
N PRO A 307 -19.67 -7.23 -25.64
CA PRO A 307 -19.29 -8.22 -26.65
C PRO A 307 -18.99 -7.63 -28.05
N SER A 308 -19.28 -6.36 -28.29
CA SER A 308 -18.97 -5.62 -29.52
C SER A 308 -17.50 -5.19 -29.66
N LEU A 309 -16.68 -5.27 -28.59
CA LEU A 309 -15.30 -4.78 -28.56
C LEU A 309 -14.22 -5.89 -28.48
N ASN A 310 -14.61 -7.13 -28.20
CA ASN A 310 -13.66 -8.17 -27.80
C ASN A 310 -12.80 -8.70 -28.97
N THR A 311 -11.48 -8.45 -28.87
CA THR A 311 -10.42 -9.06 -29.71
C THR A 311 -9.33 -9.77 -28.89
N ALA A 312 -9.36 -9.62 -27.57
CA ALA A 312 -8.48 -10.26 -26.58
C ALA A 312 -9.26 -10.45 -25.26
N PRO A 313 -8.89 -11.41 -24.39
CA PRO A 313 -9.54 -11.62 -23.10
C PRO A 313 -9.20 -10.50 -22.10
N THR A 314 -10.18 -10.14 -21.27
CA THR A 314 -10.06 -9.15 -20.19
C THR A 314 -9.84 -9.85 -18.85
N SER A 315 -8.98 -9.27 -18.01
CA SER A 315 -8.51 -9.88 -16.75
C SER A 315 -8.12 -8.83 -15.71
N ALA A 316 -8.42 -9.08 -14.43
CA ALA A 316 -7.99 -8.26 -13.31
C ALA A 316 -7.45 -9.08 -12.14
N THR A 317 -6.61 -8.45 -11.32
CA THR A 317 -6.14 -8.98 -10.04
C THR A 317 -6.26 -7.87 -8.98
N PHE A 318 -6.85 -8.18 -7.84
CA PHE A 318 -6.91 -7.31 -6.68
C PHE A 318 -6.26 -8.01 -5.48
N THR A 319 -5.51 -7.28 -4.66
CA THR A 319 -4.77 -7.86 -3.53
C THR A 319 -4.80 -6.90 -2.34
N ASP A 320 -5.52 -7.28 -1.30
CA ASP A 320 -5.81 -6.45 -0.12
C ASP A 320 -6.42 -5.09 -0.51
N CYS A 321 -7.48 -5.11 -1.33
CA CYS A 321 -8.26 -3.92 -1.71
C CYS A 321 -9.60 -3.86 -0.96
N GLY A 322 -10.01 -2.66 -0.58
CA GLY A 322 -11.29 -2.39 0.07
C GLY A 322 -12.35 -1.87 -0.90
N PHE A 323 -13.59 -2.33 -0.74
CA PHE A 323 -14.75 -1.86 -1.49
C PHE A 323 -15.87 -1.53 -0.51
N SER A 324 -16.12 -0.25 -0.25
CA SER A 324 -16.96 0.21 0.85
C SER A 324 -18.05 1.20 0.42
N GLY A 325 -19.28 1.02 0.91
CA GLY A 325 -20.35 2.03 0.79
C GLY A 325 -20.79 2.38 -0.65
N ASN A 326 -20.47 1.56 -1.66
CA ASN A 326 -20.79 1.87 -3.05
C ASN A 326 -22.29 1.64 -3.38
N GLU A 327 -22.89 2.55 -4.15
CA GLU A 327 -24.34 2.70 -4.29
C GLU A 327 -25.03 1.62 -5.14
N ASN A 328 -24.30 0.71 -5.78
CA ASN A 328 -24.87 -0.43 -6.51
C ASN A 328 -24.07 -1.71 -6.30
N VAL A 329 -22.76 -1.69 -6.58
CA VAL A 329 -21.88 -2.85 -6.36
C VAL A 329 -20.44 -2.46 -6.04
N GLY A 330 -19.75 -3.21 -5.17
CA GLY A 330 -18.32 -3.03 -4.88
C GLY A 330 -17.45 -3.34 -6.10
N LEU A 331 -17.51 -4.57 -6.61
CA LEU A 331 -16.83 -4.99 -7.85
C LEU A 331 -17.81 -5.62 -8.84
N SER A 332 -17.76 -5.23 -10.11
CA SER A 332 -18.50 -5.86 -11.22
C SER A 332 -17.55 -6.56 -12.19
N CYS A 333 -17.88 -7.79 -12.61
CA CYS A 333 -17.12 -8.57 -13.60
C CYS A 333 -18.02 -9.14 -14.72
N SER A 334 -17.74 -8.80 -15.99
CA SER A 334 -18.47 -9.32 -17.16
C SER A 334 -17.59 -9.48 -18.40
N TRP A 335 -17.77 -10.57 -19.15
CA TRP A 335 -16.95 -10.95 -20.31
C TRP A 335 -15.44 -10.91 -20.01
N ALA A 336 -15.07 -11.27 -18.78
CA ALA A 336 -13.75 -11.05 -18.21
C ALA A 336 -13.48 -12.00 -17.03
N SER A 337 -12.21 -12.06 -16.63
CA SER A 337 -11.74 -12.77 -15.44
C SER A 337 -11.33 -11.79 -14.32
N ALA A 338 -11.53 -12.16 -13.05
CA ALA A 338 -11.02 -11.42 -11.91
C ALA A 338 -10.50 -12.35 -10.81
N SER A 339 -9.28 -12.12 -10.32
CA SER A 339 -8.71 -12.83 -9.17
C SER A 339 -8.55 -11.88 -7.99
N LEU A 340 -9.07 -12.24 -6.82
CA LEU A 340 -9.04 -11.41 -5.62
C LEU A 340 -8.42 -12.18 -4.46
N ALA A 341 -7.47 -11.55 -3.76
CA ALA A 341 -6.87 -12.09 -2.54
C ALA A 341 -6.94 -11.07 -1.39
N GLY A 342 -7.45 -11.44 -0.22
CA GLY A 342 -7.50 -10.56 0.96
C GLY A 342 -8.41 -9.32 0.82
N CYS A 343 -9.30 -9.29 -0.16
CA CYS A 343 -10.19 -8.14 -0.42
C CYS A 343 -11.39 -8.12 0.53
N HIS A 344 -11.85 -6.92 0.89
CA HIS A 344 -12.99 -6.72 1.79
C HIS A 344 -14.10 -5.90 1.12
N PHE A 345 -15.34 -6.36 1.24
CA PHE A 345 -16.54 -5.78 0.64
C PHE A 345 -17.56 -5.45 1.73
N SER A 346 -17.64 -4.17 2.13
CA SER A 346 -18.44 -3.75 3.29
C SER A 346 -19.47 -2.67 2.97
N ASN A 347 -20.72 -2.83 3.43
CA ASN A 347 -21.76 -1.79 3.35
C ASN A 347 -22.11 -1.29 1.92
N ASN A 348 -21.75 -2.02 0.87
CA ASN A 348 -22.18 -1.72 -0.50
C ASN A 348 -23.65 -2.15 -0.70
N GLN A 349 -24.31 -1.75 -1.77
CA GLN A 349 -25.59 -2.37 -2.12
C GLN A 349 -25.43 -3.86 -2.49
N THR A 350 -24.47 -4.18 -3.36
CA THR A 350 -24.00 -5.54 -3.67
C THR A 350 -22.50 -5.59 -3.41
N GLY A 351 -21.92 -6.68 -2.88
CA GLY A 351 -20.46 -6.77 -2.73
C GLY A 351 -19.78 -7.00 -4.07
N LEU A 352 -20.04 -8.15 -4.69
CA LEU A 352 -19.53 -8.58 -5.99
C LEU A 352 -20.68 -8.95 -6.93
N TYR A 353 -20.62 -8.49 -8.18
CA TYR A 353 -21.45 -8.98 -9.29
C TYR A 353 -20.57 -9.71 -10.30
N SER A 354 -20.99 -10.88 -10.77
CA SER A 354 -20.47 -11.46 -12.00
C SER A 354 -21.59 -11.98 -12.91
N GLY A 355 -21.45 -11.72 -14.20
CA GLY A 355 -22.45 -12.10 -15.20
C GLY A 355 -21.95 -11.92 -16.62
N ASN A 356 -22.52 -12.68 -17.55
CA ASN A 356 -22.19 -12.70 -18.98
C ASN A 356 -20.76 -13.22 -19.22
N ASP A 357 -20.55 -14.54 -19.09
CA ASP A 357 -19.24 -15.18 -19.22
C ASP A 357 -18.16 -14.57 -18.29
N GLY A 358 -18.57 -14.14 -17.09
CA GLY A 358 -17.67 -13.58 -16.07
C GLY A 358 -17.07 -14.67 -15.18
N GLU A 359 -15.74 -14.74 -15.09
CA GLU A 359 -15.01 -15.72 -14.27
C GLU A 359 -14.39 -15.01 -13.04
N VAL A 360 -14.62 -15.50 -11.81
CA VAL A 360 -14.05 -14.90 -10.60
C VAL A 360 -13.41 -15.94 -9.68
N ASP A 361 -12.15 -15.73 -9.29
CA ASP A 361 -11.45 -16.51 -8.29
C ASP A 361 -11.25 -15.67 -7.01
N LEU A 362 -11.65 -16.20 -5.85
CA LEU A 362 -11.55 -15.52 -4.54
C LEU A 362 -10.68 -16.32 -3.55
N GLU A 363 -9.76 -15.66 -2.85
CA GLU A 363 -8.94 -16.22 -1.77
C GLU A 363 -8.94 -15.29 -0.55
N ASP A 364 -9.24 -15.82 0.65
CA ASP A 364 -9.15 -15.10 1.93
C ASP A 364 -9.95 -13.75 1.96
N CYS A 365 -11.08 -13.66 1.23
CA CYS A 365 -11.88 -12.42 1.08
C CYS A 365 -13.13 -12.37 1.99
N GLU A 366 -13.54 -11.15 2.37
CA GLU A 366 -14.68 -10.88 3.26
C GLU A 366 -15.79 -10.07 2.57
N PHE A 367 -17.05 -10.45 2.84
CA PHE A 367 -18.27 -9.80 2.36
C PHE A 367 -19.23 -9.55 3.54
N SER A 368 -19.22 -8.32 4.07
CA SER A 368 -19.94 -7.93 5.30
C SER A 368 -20.99 -6.84 5.06
N ARG A 369 -22.21 -6.97 5.59
CA ARG A 369 -23.24 -5.89 5.62
C ARG A 369 -23.63 -5.28 4.27
N ASN A 370 -23.44 -5.99 3.16
CA ASN A 370 -23.87 -5.52 1.84
C ASN A 370 -25.40 -5.67 1.71
N SER A 371 -26.12 -4.65 1.22
CA SER A 371 -27.58 -4.59 1.31
C SER A 371 -28.23 -3.71 0.23
N ILE A 372 -28.89 -4.34 -0.77
CA ILE A 372 -29.60 -3.68 -1.87
C ILE A 372 -31.12 -3.80 -1.77
N ALA A 373 -31.84 -2.75 -2.18
CA ALA A 373 -33.29 -2.73 -2.31
C ALA A 373 -33.83 -3.42 -3.59
N GLY A 374 -33.38 -4.65 -3.91
CA GLY A 374 -34.15 -5.56 -4.79
C GLY A 374 -33.38 -6.62 -5.61
N GLN A 375 -32.05 -6.62 -5.68
CA GLN A 375 -31.28 -7.49 -6.57
C GLN A 375 -30.13 -8.27 -5.90
N GLY A 376 -30.45 -9.14 -4.94
CA GLY A 376 -29.52 -10.17 -4.44
C GLY A 376 -28.59 -9.74 -3.31
N GLY A 377 -27.70 -10.65 -2.92
CA GLY A 377 -26.91 -10.54 -1.69
C GLY A 377 -25.50 -9.97 -1.88
N ALA A 378 -24.63 -10.29 -0.92
CA ALA A 378 -23.20 -9.98 -0.93
C ALA A 378 -22.51 -10.37 -2.25
N ILE A 379 -22.89 -11.48 -2.88
CA ILE A 379 -22.46 -11.85 -4.23
C ILE A 379 -23.67 -12.16 -5.12
N PHE A 380 -23.68 -11.59 -6.33
CA PHE A 380 -24.66 -11.86 -7.38
C PHE A 380 -23.99 -12.54 -8.58
N LEU A 381 -24.54 -13.67 -9.01
CA LEU A 381 -24.06 -14.43 -10.17
C LEU A 381 -25.21 -14.70 -11.16
N GLU A 382 -25.03 -14.33 -12.43
CA GLU A 382 -25.99 -14.66 -13.50
C GLU A 382 -25.30 -15.01 -14.84
N ALA A 383 -26.11 -15.25 -15.88
CA ALA A 383 -25.69 -15.28 -17.29
C ALA A 383 -24.34 -15.98 -17.55
N ASP A 384 -24.27 -17.28 -17.26
CA ASP A 384 -23.10 -18.14 -17.51
C ASP A 384 -21.80 -17.76 -16.77
N ALA A 385 -21.89 -16.94 -15.71
CA ALA A 385 -20.75 -16.67 -14.84
C ALA A 385 -20.22 -17.92 -14.11
N ALA A 386 -18.93 -17.91 -13.79
CA ALA A 386 -18.26 -18.90 -12.96
C ALA A 386 -17.61 -18.22 -11.75
N LEU A 387 -17.73 -18.81 -10.56
CA LEU A 387 -16.99 -18.38 -9.38
C LEU A 387 -16.33 -19.55 -8.66
N THR A 388 -15.02 -19.43 -8.43
CA THR A 388 -14.23 -20.26 -7.52
C THR A 388 -13.91 -19.45 -6.26
N GLY A 389 -13.97 -20.05 -5.07
CA GLY A 389 -13.64 -19.32 -3.85
C GLY A 389 -13.10 -20.20 -2.73
N ARG A 390 -12.05 -19.75 -2.03
CA ARG A 390 -11.52 -20.40 -0.83
C ARG A 390 -11.38 -19.46 0.37
N ASN A 391 -11.68 -19.98 1.56
CA ASN A 391 -11.55 -19.30 2.85
C ASN A 391 -12.35 -17.98 2.95
N LEU A 392 -13.58 -17.97 2.44
CA LEU A 392 -14.39 -16.75 2.34
C LEU A 392 -15.26 -16.52 3.59
N LEU A 393 -15.44 -15.26 3.98
CA LEU A 393 -16.40 -14.84 5.00
C LEU A 393 -17.56 -14.08 4.35
N ILE A 394 -18.80 -14.51 4.61
CA ILE A 394 -20.02 -13.92 4.06
C ILE A 394 -20.99 -13.66 5.23
N ALA A 395 -21.01 -12.42 5.71
CA ALA A 395 -21.49 -12.04 7.04
C ALA A 395 -22.50 -10.90 7.02
N GLU A 396 -23.56 -10.97 7.84
CA GLU A 396 -24.39 -9.80 8.20
C GLU A 396 -25.07 -9.07 7.00
N ASN A 397 -25.17 -9.72 5.82
CA ASN A 397 -25.66 -9.11 4.58
C ASN A 397 -27.20 -9.07 4.50
N GLY A 398 -27.76 -8.13 3.73
CA GLY A 398 -29.14 -7.65 3.86
C GLY A 398 -30.24 -8.31 2.98
N PRO A 399 -31.50 -7.80 3.09
CA PRO A 399 -32.77 -8.55 2.90
C PRO A 399 -33.13 -9.07 1.49
N SER A 400 -32.24 -9.07 0.51
CA SER A 400 -32.61 -8.94 -0.90
C SER A 400 -32.82 -10.25 -1.66
N PHE A 401 -33.86 -11.01 -1.29
CA PHE A 401 -34.15 -12.41 -1.70
C PHE A 401 -33.13 -13.45 -1.21
N ALA A 402 -31.85 -13.08 -1.14
CA ALA A 402 -30.76 -13.84 -0.57
C ALA A 402 -29.77 -12.86 0.09
N GLY A 403 -29.31 -13.12 1.31
CA GLY A 403 -28.37 -12.24 1.98
C GLY A 403 -26.92 -12.47 1.51
N GLY A 404 -26.48 -13.73 1.46
CA GLY A 404 -25.10 -14.09 1.12
C GLY A 404 -24.82 -14.11 -0.39
N ILE A 405 -25.22 -15.19 -1.07
CA ILE A 405 -24.99 -15.39 -2.51
C ILE A 405 -26.32 -15.64 -3.22
N ARG A 406 -26.53 -14.96 -4.35
CA ARG A 406 -27.63 -15.22 -5.28
C ARG A 406 -27.10 -15.74 -6.62
N VAL A 407 -27.48 -16.97 -6.95
CA VAL A 407 -27.30 -17.57 -8.28
C VAL A 407 -28.62 -17.42 -9.05
N TYR A 408 -28.64 -16.47 -9.99
CA TYR A 408 -29.81 -16.02 -10.74
C TYR A 408 -29.82 -16.54 -12.19
N ARG A 409 -31.01 -16.76 -12.76
CA ARG A 409 -31.19 -17.13 -14.17
C ARG A 409 -31.92 -16.06 -14.97
N GLN A 410 -31.20 -15.46 -15.92
CA GLN A 410 -31.74 -14.46 -16.85
C GLN A 410 -32.43 -15.10 -18.08
N ASP A 411 -31.79 -16.07 -18.75
CA ASP A 411 -32.36 -16.85 -19.87
C ASP A 411 -32.46 -18.36 -19.52
N PRO A 412 -33.53 -19.08 -19.96
CA PRO A 412 -33.74 -20.52 -19.71
C PRO A 412 -32.64 -21.47 -20.21
N ASN A 413 -31.65 -21.00 -20.96
CA ASN A 413 -30.54 -21.80 -21.49
C ASN A 413 -29.20 -21.56 -20.78
N GLN A 414 -29.15 -20.67 -19.78
CA GLN A 414 -27.91 -20.28 -19.09
C GLN A 414 -27.70 -21.01 -17.76
N SER A 415 -26.43 -21.25 -17.41
CA SER A 415 -26.01 -21.98 -16.21
C SER A 415 -24.74 -21.41 -15.57
N VAL A 416 -24.92 -20.63 -14.50
CA VAL A 416 -23.85 -20.29 -13.55
C VAL A 416 -23.16 -21.54 -12.97
N HIS A 417 -21.85 -21.44 -12.77
CA HIS A 417 -21.01 -22.38 -12.01
C HIS A 417 -20.52 -21.73 -10.70
N LEU A 418 -20.58 -22.46 -9.59
CA LEU A 418 -20.11 -21.99 -8.28
C LEU A 418 -19.39 -23.12 -7.53
N HIS A 419 -18.12 -22.92 -7.18
CA HIS A 419 -17.32 -23.86 -6.38
C HIS A 419 -16.70 -23.12 -5.18
N LEU A 420 -17.06 -23.51 -3.96
CA LEU A 420 -16.61 -22.86 -2.73
C LEU A 420 -15.97 -23.85 -1.76
N GLU A 421 -14.87 -23.43 -1.13
CA GLU A 421 -14.06 -24.21 -0.21
C GLU A 421 -13.84 -23.41 1.08
N ASN A 422 -14.10 -24.01 2.25
CA ASN A 422 -13.90 -23.39 3.57
C ASN A 422 -14.67 -22.06 3.76
N THR A 423 -15.82 -21.85 3.10
CA THR A 423 -16.63 -20.64 3.25
C THR A 423 -17.49 -20.66 4.51
N LEU A 424 -17.47 -19.57 5.26
CA LEU A 424 -18.34 -19.30 6.42
C LEU A 424 -19.42 -18.28 6.07
N PHE A 425 -20.68 -18.67 6.24
CA PHE A 425 -21.88 -17.85 6.11
C PHE A 425 -22.51 -17.63 7.49
N HIS A 426 -22.64 -16.39 7.96
CA HIS A 426 -23.37 -16.13 9.21
C HIS A 426 -24.19 -14.84 9.24
N ALA A 427 -25.30 -14.87 9.99
CA ALA A 427 -26.22 -13.74 10.18
C ALA A 427 -26.65 -13.03 8.88
N ASN A 428 -26.67 -13.74 7.75
CA ASN A 428 -27.22 -13.19 6.52
C ASN A 428 -28.75 -13.14 6.63
N ASP A 429 -29.32 -11.98 6.32
CA ASP A 429 -30.76 -11.78 6.28
C ASP A 429 -31.34 -12.29 4.95
N LYS A 430 -32.34 -13.17 5.06
CA LYS A 430 -32.84 -14.08 4.03
C LYS A 430 -31.75 -15.08 3.59
N THR A 431 -32.17 -16.12 2.87
CA THR A 431 -31.34 -17.28 2.45
C THR A 431 -29.87 -16.94 2.19
N ALA A 432 -28.93 -17.56 2.90
CA ALA A 432 -27.51 -17.28 2.71
C ALA A 432 -26.97 -17.74 1.34
N LEU A 433 -27.54 -18.77 0.71
CA LEU A 433 -27.28 -19.16 -0.68
C LEU A 433 -28.58 -19.53 -1.41
N PHE A 434 -28.97 -18.71 -2.38
CA PHE A 434 -30.18 -18.90 -3.19
C PHE A 434 -29.81 -19.30 -4.63
N ILE A 435 -30.43 -20.36 -5.16
CA ILE A 435 -30.14 -20.90 -6.50
C ILE A 435 -31.45 -21.07 -7.29
N ASP A 436 -31.58 -20.37 -8.42
CA ASP A 436 -32.78 -20.44 -9.28
C ASP A 436 -32.99 -21.80 -9.96
N GLY A 437 -34.24 -22.25 -10.01
CA GLY A 437 -34.66 -23.48 -10.70
C GLY A 437 -34.70 -23.37 -12.22
N ALA A 438 -34.37 -24.44 -12.95
CA ALA A 438 -34.36 -24.47 -14.41
C ALA A 438 -35.53 -25.28 -15.01
N ASP A 439 -36.12 -24.75 -16.08
CA ASP A 439 -37.10 -25.48 -16.91
C ASP A 439 -36.44 -26.39 -17.97
N ASN A 440 -35.15 -26.18 -18.27
CA ASN A 440 -34.38 -26.92 -19.25
C ASN A 440 -33.30 -27.78 -18.55
N PRO A 441 -33.29 -29.12 -18.73
CA PRO A 441 -32.30 -29.98 -18.07
C PRO A 441 -30.87 -29.75 -18.55
N GLY A 442 -30.67 -29.09 -19.70
CA GLY A 442 -29.35 -28.74 -20.21
C GLY A 442 -28.73 -27.48 -19.61
N ALA A 443 -29.47 -26.71 -18.78
CA ALA A 443 -29.09 -25.40 -18.27
C ALA A 443 -29.23 -25.27 -16.74
N MET A 444 -29.09 -26.40 -16.03
CA MET A 444 -29.04 -26.40 -14.56
C MET A 444 -27.76 -25.71 -14.06
N HIS A 445 -27.88 -24.83 -13.05
CA HIS A 445 -26.71 -24.32 -12.33
C HIS A 445 -25.94 -25.47 -11.68
N GLN A 446 -24.61 -25.37 -11.64
CA GLN A 446 -23.75 -26.35 -10.98
C GLN A 446 -23.10 -25.71 -9.74
N VAL A 447 -23.46 -26.19 -8.55
CA VAL A 447 -22.95 -25.67 -7.28
C VAL A 447 -22.27 -26.78 -6.48
N VAL A 448 -21.04 -26.54 -6.05
CA VAL A 448 -20.24 -27.42 -5.20
C VAL A 448 -19.73 -26.64 -4.00
N LEU A 449 -19.95 -27.18 -2.80
CA LEU A 449 -19.46 -26.62 -1.54
C LEU A 449 -18.62 -27.67 -0.79
N VAL A 450 -17.44 -27.28 -0.33
CA VAL A 450 -16.49 -28.11 0.44
C VAL A 450 -16.19 -27.45 1.79
N ASN A 451 -16.38 -28.20 2.88
CA ASN A 451 -16.33 -27.70 4.26
C ASN A 451 -17.16 -26.42 4.55
N PRO A 452 -18.35 -26.16 3.94
CA PRO A 452 -19.07 -24.92 4.18
C PRO A 452 -19.65 -24.88 5.59
N VAL A 453 -19.67 -23.70 6.21
CA VAL A 453 -20.24 -23.49 7.54
C VAL A 453 -21.35 -22.44 7.44
N PHE A 454 -22.56 -22.78 7.89
CA PHE A 454 -23.72 -21.90 7.91
C PHE A 454 -24.24 -21.76 9.34
N VAL A 455 -24.11 -20.57 9.93
CA VAL A 455 -24.49 -20.26 11.32
C VAL A 455 -25.47 -19.09 11.40
N GLY A 456 -26.65 -19.27 11.98
CA GLY A 456 -27.51 -18.11 12.28
C GLY A 456 -28.06 -17.36 11.06
N ASN A 457 -28.24 -18.01 9.91
CA ASN A 457 -28.80 -17.35 8.71
C ASN A 457 -30.34 -17.50 8.71
N VAL A 458 -31.07 -16.40 8.53
CA VAL A 458 -32.51 -16.31 8.87
C VAL A 458 -33.36 -15.95 7.65
N ASN A 459 -34.40 -16.73 7.37
CA ASN A 459 -35.36 -16.45 6.29
C ASN A 459 -36.80 -16.30 6.80
N GLU A 460 -37.12 -15.09 7.27
CA GLU A 460 -38.44 -14.69 7.79
C GLU A 460 -39.61 -14.84 6.79
N VAL A 461 -39.34 -14.99 5.48
CA VAL A 461 -40.33 -14.79 4.42
C VAL A 461 -40.59 -16.04 3.57
N ASN A 462 -39.62 -16.96 3.47
CA ASN A 462 -39.71 -18.12 2.59
C ASN A 462 -39.25 -19.42 3.29
N GLU A 463 -38.45 -20.20 2.57
CA GLU A 463 -37.97 -21.55 2.87
C GLU A 463 -36.44 -21.54 2.72
N GLY A 464 -35.70 -22.33 3.51
CA GLY A 464 -34.23 -22.33 3.47
C GLY A 464 -33.61 -21.14 4.19
N GLY A 465 -33.17 -21.32 5.44
CA GLY A 465 -32.39 -20.31 6.17
C GLY A 465 -30.96 -20.21 5.63
N ALA A 466 -30.29 -21.36 5.51
CA ALA A 466 -28.95 -21.44 4.93
C ALA A 466 -28.99 -21.49 3.39
N ILE A 467 -29.73 -22.44 2.80
CA ILE A 467 -29.73 -22.67 1.35
C ILE A 467 -31.15 -22.87 0.81
N ARG A 468 -31.45 -22.27 -0.34
CA ARG A 468 -32.63 -22.58 -1.15
C ARG A 468 -32.20 -23.00 -2.55
N ASN A 469 -32.36 -24.30 -2.85
CA ASN A 469 -31.79 -24.89 -4.06
C ASN A 469 -32.84 -25.23 -5.15
N GLY A 470 -32.64 -24.69 -6.35
CA GLY A 470 -33.28 -25.14 -7.59
C GLY A 470 -32.31 -25.73 -8.64
N GLY A 471 -30.99 -25.76 -8.38
CA GLY A 471 -29.96 -26.27 -9.30
C GLY A 471 -29.35 -27.61 -8.88
N ASN A 472 -28.29 -28.04 -9.58
CA ASN A 472 -27.48 -29.16 -9.11
C ASN A 472 -26.59 -28.68 -7.95
N LEU A 473 -26.70 -29.33 -6.80
CA LEU A 473 -25.99 -28.94 -5.57
C LEU A 473 -25.28 -30.16 -4.96
N THR A 474 -23.96 -30.06 -4.81
CA THR A 474 -23.17 -31.05 -4.07
C THR A 474 -22.50 -30.40 -2.87
N ILE A 475 -22.71 -30.96 -1.68
CA ILE A 475 -22.12 -30.48 -0.42
C ILE A 475 -21.26 -31.59 0.16
N TYR A 476 -20.01 -31.28 0.46
CA TYR A 476 -19.08 -32.14 1.18
C TYR A 476 -18.73 -31.50 2.53
N GLN A 477 -18.90 -32.27 3.61
CA GLN A 477 -18.45 -31.92 4.97
C GLN A 477 -18.97 -30.57 5.49
N GLY A 478 -20.21 -30.22 5.16
CA GLY A 478 -20.83 -28.97 5.62
C GLY A 478 -21.25 -29.02 7.10
N THR A 479 -21.40 -27.85 7.73
CA THR A 479 -21.94 -27.71 9.09
C THR A 479 -23.04 -26.66 9.10
N PHE A 480 -24.27 -27.06 9.40
CA PHE A 480 -25.48 -26.24 9.37
C PHE A 480 -26.11 -26.18 10.77
N THR A 481 -26.04 -25.02 11.43
CA THR A 481 -26.56 -24.86 12.79
C THR A 481 -27.06 -23.44 13.07
N GLY A 482 -28.07 -23.27 13.91
CA GLY A 482 -28.69 -21.97 14.21
C GLY A 482 -29.43 -21.32 13.03
N ASN A 483 -29.56 -21.96 11.87
CA ASN A 483 -30.23 -21.32 10.73
C ASN A 483 -31.75 -21.44 10.88
N GLU A 484 -32.49 -20.43 10.40
CA GLU A 484 -33.92 -20.30 10.68
C GLU A 484 -34.74 -20.05 9.40
N ALA A 485 -35.92 -20.68 9.32
CA ALA A 485 -36.85 -20.48 8.20
C ALA A 485 -38.31 -20.53 8.67
N VAL A 486 -39.17 -19.71 8.06
CA VAL A 486 -40.58 -19.63 8.49
C VAL A 486 -41.47 -20.72 7.90
N THR A 487 -41.22 -21.13 6.65
CA THR A 487 -42.17 -21.99 5.90
C THR A 487 -41.75 -23.46 5.84
N ALA A 488 -40.48 -23.73 5.47
CA ALA A 488 -39.97 -25.07 5.17
C ALA A 488 -38.43 -25.08 5.10
N GLY A 489 -37.83 -26.27 5.24
CA GLY A 489 -36.41 -26.54 4.97
C GLY A 489 -35.44 -25.73 5.83
N ASP A 490 -35.47 -25.95 7.14
CA ASP A 490 -34.85 -25.11 8.18
C ASP A 490 -33.41 -24.68 7.82
N ALA A 491 -32.56 -25.64 7.43
CA ALA A 491 -31.28 -25.37 6.80
C ALA A 491 -31.40 -25.30 5.26
N ILE A 492 -31.94 -26.33 4.61
CA ILE A 492 -31.95 -26.45 3.14
C ILE A 492 -33.34 -26.72 2.59
N SER A 493 -33.89 -25.76 1.85
CA SER A 493 -35.08 -25.98 1.02
C SER A 493 -34.72 -26.46 -0.38
N LEU A 494 -35.50 -27.42 -0.90
CA LEU A 494 -35.34 -28.02 -2.22
C LEU A 494 -36.55 -27.67 -3.11
N ASN A 495 -36.38 -26.70 -4.01
CA ASN A 495 -37.45 -26.25 -4.89
C ASN A 495 -37.68 -27.24 -6.04
N THR A 496 -38.49 -28.28 -5.78
CA THR A 496 -38.88 -29.27 -6.79
C THR A 496 -40.06 -28.81 -7.68
N GLY A 497 -40.35 -27.52 -7.73
CA GLY A 497 -41.50 -26.96 -8.48
C GLY A 497 -41.27 -26.78 -9.99
N GLY A 498 -40.02 -26.83 -10.44
CA GLY A 498 -39.65 -26.67 -11.86
C GLY A 498 -39.97 -27.88 -12.74
N ALA A 499 -39.91 -27.70 -14.07
CA ALA A 499 -40.17 -28.78 -15.03
C ALA A 499 -39.13 -29.93 -14.97
N VAL A 500 -37.98 -29.71 -14.34
CA VAL A 500 -36.92 -30.70 -14.08
C VAL A 500 -36.54 -30.62 -12.61
N PRO A 501 -36.51 -31.75 -11.85
CA PRO A 501 -36.09 -31.73 -10.45
C PRO A 501 -34.57 -31.54 -10.33
N PRO A 502 -34.08 -30.73 -9.36
CA PRO A 502 -32.66 -30.55 -9.09
C PRO A 502 -31.98 -31.82 -8.57
N VAL A 503 -30.72 -32.05 -8.94
CA VAL A 503 -29.90 -33.13 -8.33
C VAL A 503 -29.16 -32.57 -7.13
N THR A 504 -29.60 -32.93 -5.93
CA THR A 504 -28.89 -32.60 -4.67
C THR A 504 -28.19 -33.84 -4.10
N ARG A 505 -26.96 -33.67 -3.61
CA ARG A 505 -26.15 -34.69 -2.92
C ARG A 505 -25.42 -34.05 -1.74
N ILE A 506 -25.66 -34.57 -0.53
CA ILE A 506 -25.08 -34.07 0.72
C ILE A 506 -24.27 -35.18 1.38
N VAL A 507 -23.00 -34.92 1.64
CA VAL A 507 -22.00 -35.93 1.99
C VAL A 507 -21.25 -35.51 3.25
N GLN A 508 -21.31 -36.34 4.29
CA GLN A 508 -20.55 -36.17 5.54
C GLN A 508 -20.79 -34.83 6.26
N SER A 509 -21.99 -34.26 6.17
CA SER A 509 -22.36 -32.98 6.77
C SER A 509 -23.08 -33.12 8.13
N ILE A 510 -22.97 -32.10 8.98
CA ILE A 510 -23.73 -31.95 10.23
C ILE A 510 -24.93 -31.01 10.03
N PHE A 511 -26.10 -31.40 10.53
CA PHE A 511 -27.28 -30.56 10.73
C PHE A 511 -27.68 -30.62 12.21
N TRP A 512 -27.71 -29.48 12.90
CA TRP A 512 -28.01 -29.42 14.34
C TRP A 512 -28.59 -28.06 14.78
N ASP A 513 -29.63 -28.02 15.61
CA ASP A 513 -30.24 -26.77 16.13
C ASP A 513 -30.54 -25.73 15.01
N ASN A 514 -31.18 -26.14 13.91
CA ASN A 514 -31.79 -25.20 12.98
C ASN A 514 -33.28 -25.13 13.33
N ASP A 515 -33.88 -23.93 13.42
CA ASP A 515 -35.26 -23.77 13.88
C ASP A 515 -36.21 -23.33 12.76
N ALA A 516 -37.30 -24.06 12.63
CA ALA A 516 -38.47 -23.65 11.89
C ALA A 516 -39.70 -24.08 12.68
N SER A 517 -40.84 -23.42 12.43
CA SER A 517 -42.08 -23.64 13.17
C SER A 517 -42.80 -25.00 12.94
N GLY A 518 -42.05 -26.05 12.58
CA GLY A 518 -42.48 -27.45 12.51
C GLY A 518 -41.86 -28.30 11.38
N GLY A 519 -40.66 -27.94 10.90
CA GLY A 519 -40.03 -28.54 9.71
C GLY A 519 -39.18 -29.81 9.96
N ASP A 520 -38.65 -30.34 8.85
CA ASP A 520 -37.45 -31.18 8.81
C ASP A 520 -36.29 -30.27 8.31
N PRO A 521 -35.03 -30.44 8.78
CA PRO A 521 -33.92 -29.54 8.44
C PRO A 521 -33.56 -29.49 6.95
N VAL A 522 -34.07 -30.47 6.17
CA VAL A 522 -34.07 -30.46 4.71
C VAL A 522 -35.44 -30.95 4.22
N ASP A 523 -36.07 -30.23 3.28
CA ASP A 523 -37.45 -30.46 2.78
C ASP A 523 -37.71 -31.81 2.06
N ALA A 524 -36.72 -32.69 2.01
CA ALA A 524 -36.89 -34.07 1.57
C ALA A 524 -35.99 -35.01 2.40
N PRO A 525 -36.45 -36.23 2.72
CA PRO A 525 -35.66 -37.18 3.49
C PRO A 525 -34.34 -37.52 2.77
N LEU A 526 -33.22 -37.35 3.47
CA LEU A 526 -31.81 -37.38 3.04
C LEU A 526 -31.33 -38.70 2.39
N THR A 527 -32.05 -39.25 1.41
CA THR A 527 -31.96 -40.64 0.97
C THR A 527 -31.69 -40.77 -0.54
N ALA A 528 -31.30 -41.98 -0.95
CA ALA A 528 -30.77 -42.34 -2.27
C ALA A 528 -29.40 -41.73 -2.65
N ASN A 529 -29.21 -40.40 -2.58
CA ASN A 529 -28.00 -39.74 -3.10
C ASN A 529 -27.03 -39.19 -2.03
N SER A 530 -27.54 -38.93 -0.83
CA SER A 530 -26.80 -38.36 0.31
C SER A 530 -26.22 -39.46 1.21
N VAL A 531 -25.05 -39.24 1.82
CA VAL A 531 -24.26 -40.28 2.51
C VAL A 531 -23.56 -39.73 3.76
N GLY A 532 -23.64 -40.45 4.88
CA GLY A 532 -22.79 -40.22 6.05
C GLY A 532 -23.06 -38.92 6.84
N ASN A 533 -24.24 -38.31 6.70
CA ASN A 533 -24.59 -37.09 7.41
C ASN A 533 -25.01 -37.36 8.87
N LEU A 534 -24.86 -36.36 9.74
CA LEU A 534 -25.35 -36.37 11.12
C LEU A 534 -26.49 -35.36 11.27
N ASP A 535 -27.70 -35.86 11.51
CA ASP A 535 -28.97 -35.10 11.53
C ASP A 535 -29.79 -35.27 12.82
N SER A 536 -29.48 -36.31 13.62
CA SER A 536 -30.37 -36.87 14.64
C SER A 536 -29.70 -37.10 16.00
N GLN A 537 -28.46 -36.62 16.18
CA GLN A 537 -27.73 -36.65 17.44
C GLN A 537 -26.94 -35.35 17.63
N ASN A 538 -26.79 -34.92 18.89
CA ASN A 538 -26.02 -33.72 19.22
C ASN A 538 -24.54 -33.90 18.80
N PRO A 539 -23.97 -33.00 17.96
CA PRO A 539 -22.63 -33.11 17.41
C PRO A 539 -21.52 -32.81 18.43
N ARG A 540 -21.86 -32.38 19.65
CA ARG A 540 -20.92 -32.00 20.71
C ARG A 540 -19.93 -30.91 20.28
N PHE A 541 -20.45 -29.77 19.80
CA PHE A 541 -19.62 -28.59 19.59
C PHE A 541 -18.96 -28.14 20.91
N LEU A 542 -17.71 -27.66 20.85
CA LEU A 542 -16.97 -27.17 22.02
C LEU A 542 -17.67 -25.97 22.69
N GLN A 543 -18.37 -25.17 21.89
CA GLN A 543 -19.31 -24.14 22.31
C GLN A 543 -20.42 -24.11 21.24
N ALA A 544 -21.68 -24.32 21.63
CA ALA A 544 -22.81 -24.18 20.72
C ALA A 544 -23.02 -22.71 20.34
N PRO A 545 -23.64 -22.41 19.19
CA PRO A 545 -24.09 -21.06 18.86
C PRO A 545 -25.27 -20.64 19.77
N ASP A 546 -25.38 -19.34 20.05
CA ASP A 546 -26.42 -18.69 20.87
C ASP A 546 -26.61 -17.25 20.35
N ASN A 547 -27.84 -16.84 19.98
CA ASN A 547 -28.09 -15.46 19.51
C ASN A 547 -28.22 -14.43 20.64
N GLY A 548 -28.28 -14.85 21.91
CA GLY A 548 -28.27 -13.96 23.07
C GLY A 548 -29.61 -13.31 23.39
N ASP A 549 -30.26 -12.66 22.41
CA ASP A 549 -31.58 -12.01 22.58
C ASP A 549 -32.75 -12.80 21.96
N GLY A 550 -32.47 -13.68 20.99
CA GLY A 550 -33.44 -14.50 20.28
C GLY A 550 -33.61 -14.19 18.79
N ASP A 551 -32.78 -13.31 18.21
CA ASP A 551 -32.81 -12.92 16.80
C ASP A 551 -31.36 -12.87 16.26
N TRP A 552 -31.07 -13.51 15.12
CA TRP A 552 -29.70 -13.46 14.55
C TRP A 552 -29.43 -12.18 13.74
N THR A 553 -30.44 -11.39 13.42
CA THR A 553 -30.30 -10.12 12.69
C THR A 553 -29.82 -8.97 13.59
N THR A 554 -29.90 -9.15 14.91
CA THR A 554 -29.27 -8.31 15.93
C THR A 554 -27.79 -8.68 16.11
N PHE A 555 -26.96 -8.30 15.12
CA PHE A 555 -25.52 -8.64 15.06
C PHE A 555 -24.67 -8.24 16.28
N GLY A 556 -25.20 -7.45 17.21
CA GLY A 556 -24.49 -6.86 18.34
C GLY A 556 -24.21 -7.79 19.52
N ASP A 557 -24.91 -8.93 19.63
CA ASP A 557 -24.76 -9.88 20.76
C ASP A 557 -24.80 -11.38 20.41
N ASN A 558 -24.95 -11.73 19.12
CA ASN A 558 -24.73 -13.09 18.61
C ASN A 558 -23.40 -13.71 19.06
N ASP A 559 -23.45 -14.95 19.55
CA ASP A 559 -22.32 -15.86 19.75
C ASP A 559 -22.41 -17.03 18.77
N TYR A 560 -21.59 -17.01 17.72
CA TYR A 560 -21.64 -18.02 16.66
C TYR A 560 -20.92 -19.35 17.03
N GLY A 561 -20.40 -19.45 18.26
CA GLY A 561 -19.91 -20.70 18.85
C GLY A 561 -18.49 -21.13 18.45
N ASP A 562 -18.09 -22.30 18.96
CA ASP A 562 -16.85 -23.02 18.63
C ASP A 562 -17.27 -24.40 18.07
N LEU A 563 -17.60 -24.42 16.78
CA LEU A 563 -18.24 -25.54 16.09
C LEU A 563 -17.31 -26.74 15.82
N ARG A 564 -16.12 -26.77 16.44
CA ARG A 564 -15.30 -27.99 16.51
C ARG A 564 -15.94 -29.01 17.44
N LEU A 565 -15.69 -30.28 17.19
CA LEU A 565 -16.25 -31.38 17.97
C LEU A 565 -15.45 -31.63 19.27
N ASP A 566 -16.12 -32.04 20.34
CA ASP A 566 -15.49 -32.59 21.54
C ASP A 566 -15.12 -34.08 21.38
N GLN A 567 -14.27 -34.60 22.27
CA GLN A 567 -13.75 -35.98 22.22
C GLN A 567 -14.81 -37.08 22.51
N THR A 568 -16.08 -36.71 22.65
CA THR A 568 -17.25 -37.59 22.82
C THR A 568 -18.30 -37.42 21.73
N SER A 569 -18.00 -36.63 20.69
CA SER A 569 -18.87 -36.43 19.53
C SER A 569 -19.16 -37.72 18.75
N PRO A 570 -20.40 -37.93 18.27
CA PRO A 570 -20.73 -39.01 17.34
C PRO A 570 -20.22 -38.78 15.91
N ALA A 571 -19.72 -37.57 15.58
CA ALA A 571 -19.13 -37.25 14.27
C ALA A 571 -17.63 -37.61 14.16
N LEU A 572 -16.98 -37.93 15.28
CA LEU A 572 -15.54 -38.21 15.39
C LEU A 572 -15.16 -39.56 14.74
N ASP A 573 -14.15 -39.59 13.85
CA ASP A 573 -13.75 -40.73 13.00
C ASP A 573 -14.90 -41.35 12.15
N ALA A 574 -16.06 -40.68 12.05
CA ALA A 574 -17.27 -41.28 11.53
C ALA A 574 -17.42 -41.19 9.99
N GLY A 575 -16.52 -40.47 9.33
CA GLY A 575 -16.51 -40.29 7.88
C GLY A 575 -15.82 -41.39 7.08
N VAL A 576 -15.81 -41.23 5.76
CA VAL A 576 -15.31 -42.19 4.77
C VAL A 576 -14.45 -41.47 3.73
N VAL A 577 -13.15 -41.78 3.71
CA VAL A 577 -12.15 -41.16 2.81
C VAL A 577 -12.56 -41.21 1.33
N THR A 578 -13.21 -42.28 0.86
CA THR A 578 -13.61 -42.42 -0.55
C THR A 578 -14.78 -41.53 -0.96
N GLU A 579 -15.46 -40.88 -0.01
CA GLU A 579 -16.53 -39.91 -0.27
C GLU A 579 -16.05 -38.45 -0.14
N LEU A 580 -14.75 -38.22 0.10
CA LEU A 580 -14.16 -36.88 0.04
C LEU A 580 -14.20 -36.30 -1.39
N PRO A 581 -14.31 -34.98 -1.55
CA PRO A 581 -14.17 -34.32 -2.85
C PRO A 581 -12.74 -34.48 -3.37
N ARG A 582 -12.54 -34.22 -4.66
CA ARG A 582 -11.19 -34.04 -5.20
C ARG A 582 -10.68 -32.65 -4.88
N ASP A 583 -9.37 -32.55 -4.67
CA ASP A 583 -8.69 -31.28 -4.88
C ASP A 583 -8.76 -30.93 -6.37
N ILE A 584 -9.47 -29.87 -6.72
CA ILE A 584 -9.55 -29.33 -8.09
C ILE A 584 -8.93 -27.93 -8.20
N THR A 585 -8.55 -27.34 -7.07
CA THR A 585 -8.07 -25.95 -6.92
C THR A 585 -6.57 -25.86 -6.64
N ASP A 586 -5.88 -27.01 -6.48
CA ASP A 586 -4.48 -27.13 -6.07
C ASP A 586 -4.27 -26.50 -4.68
N ALA A 587 -5.06 -26.95 -3.71
CA ALA A 587 -5.25 -26.26 -2.43
C ALA A 587 -3.99 -26.23 -1.56
N ASP A 588 -3.18 -27.30 -1.58
CA ASP A 588 -1.88 -27.34 -0.90
C ASP A 588 -0.69 -26.89 -1.78
N GLY A 589 -0.93 -26.72 -3.09
CA GLY A 589 0.03 -26.20 -4.07
C GLY A 589 1.11 -27.19 -4.51
N ASP A 590 0.88 -28.50 -4.38
CA ASP A 590 1.80 -29.55 -4.85
C ASP A 590 1.65 -29.89 -6.36
N GLY A 591 0.52 -29.53 -6.96
CA GLY A 591 0.17 -29.72 -8.37
C GLY A 591 -0.70 -30.94 -8.69
N ILE A 592 -1.14 -31.73 -7.69
CA ILE A 592 -1.86 -33.00 -7.89
C ILE A 592 -3.38 -32.81 -7.71
N VAL A 593 -4.01 -32.10 -8.66
CA VAL A 593 -5.48 -31.86 -8.77
C VAL A 593 -6.34 -33.11 -9.08
N ARG A 594 -6.02 -34.25 -8.45
CA ARG A 594 -6.68 -35.55 -8.65
C ARG A 594 -6.81 -36.39 -7.39
N GLU A 595 -6.12 -36.05 -6.30
CA GLU A 595 -6.33 -36.71 -5.01
C GLU A 595 -7.49 -36.09 -4.23
N PHE A 596 -7.64 -36.45 -2.96
CA PHE A 596 -8.74 -35.97 -2.12
C PHE A 596 -8.39 -34.59 -1.54
N PHE A 597 -9.39 -33.72 -1.38
CA PHE A 597 -9.18 -32.37 -0.84
C PHE A 597 -8.44 -32.42 0.51
N PRO A 598 -7.29 -31.76 0.65
CA PRO A 598 -6.35 -32.04 1.75
C PRO A 598 -6.73 -31.39 3.09
N PHE A 599 -7.66 -30.41 3.10
CA PHE A 599 -7.90 -29.54 4.25
C PHE A 599 -9.33 -29.53 4.83
N ASP A 600 -9.44 -29.16 6.10
CA ASP A 600 -10.68 -28.77 6.78
C ASP A 600 -10.91 -27.23 6.71
N ALA A 601 -12.01 -26.73 7.29
CA ALA A 601 -12.33 -25.30 7.34
C ALA A 601 -11.40 -24.43 8.22
N ARG A 602 -10.30 -24.99 8.74
CA ARG A 602 -9.20 -24.26 9.40
C ARG A 602 -7.90 -24.33 8.61
N ASN A 603 -7.94 -24.92 7.42
CA ASN A 603 -6.77 -25.24 6.62
C ASN A 603 -5.81 -26.24 7.31
N GLU A 604 -6.34 -27.07 8.23
CA GLU A 604 -5.65 -28.19 8.87
C GLU A 604 -5.94 -29.51 8.10
N ALA A 605 -5.09 -30.53 8.23
CA ALA A 605 -5.17 -31.72 7.40
C ALA A 605 -6.45 -32.56 7.62
N ARG A 606 -7.25 -32.78 6.56
CA ARG A 606 -8.64 -33.31 6.56
C ARG A 606 -8.84 -34.76 7.07
N VAL A 607 -7.79 -35.49 7.43
CA VAL A 607 -7.86 -36.91 7.85
C VAL A 607 -6.91 -37.18 9.02
N VAL A 608 -7.32 -36.83 10.24
CA VAL A 608 -6.48 -36.92 11.45
C VAL A 608 -6.66 -38.26 12.17
N GLY A 609 -6.03 -39.31 11.63
CA GLY A 609 -5.97 -40.64 12.27
C GLY A 609 -6.40 -41.82 11.39
N GLY A 610 -6.85 -41.55 10.17
CA GLY A 610 -7.14 -42.55 9.13
C GLY A 610 -8.57 -42.51 8.58
N TYR A 611 -9.47 -41.79 9.26
CA TYR A 611 -10.81 -41.44 8.81
C TYR A 611 -11.01 -39.93 9.02
N PRO A 612 -11.80 -39.25 8.17
CA PRO A 612 -12.19 -37.87 8.43
C PRO A 612 -13.34 -37.83 9.45
N ASP A 613 -13.44 -36.72 10.16
CA ASP A 613 -14.62 -36.36 10.95
C ASP A 613 -15.78 -35.92 10.02
N ILE A 614 -17.01 -36.12 10.48
CA ILE A 614 -18.22 -35.56 9.83
C ILE A 614 -18.30 -34.07 10.16
N GLY A 615 -18.59 -33.22 9.17
CA GLY A 615 -18.64 -31.77 9.30
C GLY A 615 -17.32 -31.05 8.97
N ALA A 616 -17.34 -29.72 9.10
CA ALA A 616 -16.37 -28.84 8.44
C ALA A 616 -14.98 -28.82 9.09
N TYR A 617 -14.84 -29.37 10.29
CA TYR A 617 -13.61 -29.31 11.09
C TYR A 617 -13.12 -30.70 11.49
N GLU A 618 -11.79 -30.90 11.57
CA GLU A 618 -11.16 -32.05 12.22
C GLU A 618 -10.88 -31.76 13.70
N VAL A 619 -10.99 -32.79 14.56
CA VAL A 619 -10.52 -32.72 15.94
C VAL A 619 -9.01 -32.96 15.98
N ALA A 620 -8.24 -31.88 16.10
CA ALA A 620 -6.79 -31.90 16.23
C ALA A 620 -6.29 -32.87 17.32
N ARG A 621 -5.71 -34.01 16.90
CA ARG A 621 -5.14 -35.03 17.77
C ARG A 621 -3.67 -34.70 18.06
N GLY A 622 -3.25 -34.94 19.30
CA GLY A 622 -1.87 -34.67 19.71
C GLY A 622 -0.86 -35.53 18.92
N GLU A 623 0.22 -34.89 18.47
CA GLU A 623 1.31 -35.47 17.65
C GLU A 623 1.00 -35.69 16.16
N PHE A 624 0.80 -34.58 15.43
CA PHE A 624 1.32 -34.44 14.06
C PHE A 624 2.13 -33.15 13.91
N THR A 625 3.11 -33.15 13.00
CA THR A 625 3.91 -31.97 12.63
C THR A 625 3.85 -31.76 11.12
N PRO A 626 3.02 -30.83 10.62
CA PRO A 626 3.15 -30.33 9.27
C PRO A 626 4.55 -29.73 9.08
N ASN A 627 5.23 -30.09 7.99
CA ASN A 627 6.53 -29.51 7.64
C ASN A 627 6.39 -28.37 6.61
N VAL A 628 5.17 -27.84 6.51
CA VAL A 628 4.75 -26.64 5.78
C VAL A 628 4.36 -25.62 6.84
N PRO A 629 4.77 -24.34 6.76
CA PRO A 629 4.25 -23.32 7.66
C PRO A 629 2.75 -23.13 7.39
N PRO A 630 1.85 -23.26 8.38
CA PRO A 630 0.47 -22.83 8.17
C PRO A 630 0.48 -21.34 7.85
N ARG A 631 -0.17 -20.94 6.75
CA ARG A 631 -0.58 -19.54 6.59
C ARG A 631 -1.46 -19.20 7.78
N SER A 632 -1.15 -18.10 8.46
CA SER A 632 -1.74 -17.78 9.76
C SER A 632 -3.15 -17.18 9.62
N LEU A 633 -4.08 -17.94 9.05
CA LEU A 633 -5.51 -17.72 9.29
C LEU A 633 -5.76 -17.90 10.79
N SER A 634 -6.29 -16.87 11.43
CA SER A 634 -6.83 -17.01 12.78
C SER A 634 -8.08 -17.91 12.74
N PRO A 635 -8.48 -18.52 13.87
CA PRO A 635 -9.67 -19.36 13.89
C PRO A 635 -10.90 -18.53 13.52
N PHE A 636 -11.48 -18.81 12.34
CA PHE A 636 -12.77 -18.31 11.89
C PHE A 636 -13.88 -18.73 12.87
N PHE A 637 -14.07 -17.94 13.91
CA PHE A 637 -15.30 -17.82 14.67
C PHE A 637 -15.64 -16.33 14.69
N PRO A 638 -16.78 -15.92 14.12
CA PRO A 638 -17.26 -14.57 14.31
C PRO A 638 -17.59 -14.42 15.79
N ASN A 639 -17.07 -13.35 16.37
CA ASN A 639 -17.47 -12.82 17.67
C ASN A 639 -16.75 -11.48 17.84
N LEU A 640 -17.41 -10.43 17.35
CA LEU A 640 -17.28 -9.02 17.76
C LEU A 640 -15.83 -8.56 18.00
N TRP A 641 -15.27 -7.83 17.02
CA TRP A 641 -13.88 -7.40 16.90
C TRP A 641 -12.89 -8.54 16.58
N ASN A 642 -12.27 -8.49 15.39
CA ASN A 642 -11.27 -9.45 14.97
C ASN A 642 -10.11 -9.52 15.99
N THR A 643 -9.95 -10.70 16.59
CA THR A 643 -9.01 -10.91 17.70
C THR A 643 -7.54 -10.72 17.32
N ASP A 644 -7.18 -10.78 16.04
CA ASP A 644 -5.81 -10.53 15.58
C ASP A 644 -5.32 -9.12 15.85
N TYR A 645 -6.18 -8.12 15.82
CA TYR A 645 -5.74 -6.77 16.15
C TYR A 645 -5.30 -6.65 17.62
N ALA A 646 -5.54 -7.66 18.48
CA ALA A 646 -4.86 -7.76 19.77
C ALA A 646 -3.35 -8.03 19.61
N GLY A 647 -2.52 -7.17 20.22
CA GLY A 647 -1.08 -7.26 20.06
C GLY A 647 -0.32 -6.05 20.57
N LEU A 648 0.95 -5.98 20.18
CA LEU A 648 1.78 -4.78 20.35
C LEU A 648 1.81 -4.01 19.03
N TRP A 649 1.65 -2.69 19.15
CA TRP A 649 1.50 -1.80 18.01
C TRP A 649 2.46 -0.61 18.16
N SER A 650 3.05 -0.17 17.06
CA SER A 650 3.87 1.06 17.06
C SER A 650 3.96 1.70 15.68
N GLY A 651 4.14 3.01 15.65
CA GLY A 651 4.23 3.78 14.41
C GLY A 651 4.51 5.27 14.64
N LEU A 652 4.47 6.02 13.55
CA LEU A 652 4.73 7.47 13.52
C LEU A 652 3.44 8.26 13.27
N LEU A 653 3.51 9.54 13.64
CA LEU A 653 2.56 10.56 13.20
C LEU A 653 3.28 11.50 12.21
N TRP A 654 2.55 12.00 11.22
CA TRP A 654 3.09 12.76 10.09
C TRP A 654 2.29 14.05 9.87
N HIS A 655 2.94 15.09 9.34
CA HIS A 655 2.22 16.29 8.84
C HIS A 655 1.68 16.10 7.41
N ASP A 656 1.78 14.89 6.85
CA ASP A 656 1.38 14.58 5.48
C ASP A 656 1.12 13.07 5.26
N ASN A 657 0.13 12.79 4.41
CA ASN A 657 -0.33 11.45 4.03
C ASN A 657 0.75 10.65 3.27
N GLN A 658 1.73 11.35 2.67
CA GLN A 658 2.87 10.77 1.94
C GLN A 658 4.02 10.32 2.88
N GLN A 659 3.84 10.45 4.21
CA GLN A 659 4.80 10.03 5.24
C GLN A 659 6.20 10.66 5.08
N THR A 660 6.25 11.93 4.68
CA THR A 660 7.51 12.65 4.40
C THR A 660 8.04 13.42 5.61
N GLN A 661 7.18 14.04 6.42
CA GLN A 661 7.53 14.87 7.58
C GLN A 661 7.02 14.26 8.90
N PRO A 662 7.87 13.56 9.67
CA PRO A 662 7.46 12.96 10.94
C PRO A 662 7.25 14.04 12.01
N ALA A 663 6.03 14.08 12.54
CA ALA A 663 5.57 15.01 13.59
C ALA A 663 5.54 14.37 15.00
N GLY A 664 5.44 13.04 15.06
CA GLY A 664 5.27 12.34 16.32
C GLY A 664 5.35 10.83 16.24
N SER A 665 4.92 10.16 17.32
CA SER A 665 4.92 8.70 17.42
C SER A 665 3.97 8.13 18.48
N ILE A 666 3.48 6.92 18.18
CA ILE A 666 2.95 5.97 19.15
C ILE A 666 4.02 4.89 19.34
N ASN A 667 4.93 5.12 20.30
CA ASN A 667 6.07 4.22 20.57
C ASN A 667 5.66 2.84 21.09
N ARG A 668 4.45 2.73 21.67
CA ARG A 668 3.81 1.47 22.06
C ARG A 668 2.33 1.69 22.36
N MET A 669 1.50 1.08 21.55
CA MET A 669 0.09 0.79 21.82
C MET A 669 -0.04 -0.70 22.17
N ILE A 670 -1.06 -1.04 22.96
CA ILE A 670 -1.38 -2.42 23.33
C ILE A 670 -2.89 -2.56 23.26
N ILE A 671 -3.36 -3.24 22.22
CA ILE A 671 -4.73 -3.69 22.13
C ILE A 671 -4.83 -5.01 22.91
N ARG A 672 -5.92 -5.19 23.66
CA ARG A 672 -6.20 -6.38 24.44
C ARG A 672 -7.62 -6.84 24.17
N LEU A 673 -7.81 -8.15 24.07
CA LEU A 673 -9.14 -8.74 24.10
C LEU A 673 -9.87 -8.35 25.40
N PRO A 674 -11.19 -8.12 25.34
CA PRO A 674 -12.00 -7.90 26.54
C PRO A 674 -11.93 -9.11 27.49
N ARG A 675 -12.33 -8.89 28.74
CA ARG A 675 -12.45 -9.99 29.72
C ARG A 675 -13.82 -10.63 29.56
N ARG A 676 -13.87 -11.97 29.47
CA ARG A 676 -15.12 -12.76 29.45
C ARG A 676 -16.18 -12.22 30.42
N ASN A 677 -17.42 -12.18 29.95
CA ASN A 677 -18.63 -11.71 30.64
C ASN A 677 -18.74 -10.18 30.83
N ARG A 678 -18.42 -9.39 29.80
CA ARG A 678 -19.01 -8.05 29.54
C ARG A 678 -19.08 -7.74 28.05
N ASP A 679 -20.28 -7.38 27.61
CA ASP A 679 -20.62 -6.35 26.62
C ASP A 679 -19.62 -6.22 25.45
N THR A 680 -19.67 -7.17 24.50
CA THR A 680 -19.70 -7.05 23.01
C THR A 680 -18.95 -5.92 22.28
N THR A 681 -18.00 -5.26 22.94
CA THR A 681 -17.27 -4.09 22.46
C THR A 681 -15.80 -4.45 22.25
N GLY A 682 -15.16 -3.82 21.26
CA GLY A 682 -13.91 -4.30 20.66
C GLY A 682 -12.64 -4.15 21.50
N GLY A 683 -11.51 -3.99 20.81
CA GLY A 683 -10.17 -4.05 21.42
C GLY A 683 -9.94 -3.02 22.53
N LEU A 684 -9.77 -3.46 23.78
CA LEU A 684 -9.43 -2.57 24.89
C LEU A 684 -8.00 -2.04 24.76
N THR A 685 -7.85 -0.73 24.54
CA THR A 685 -6.55 -0.09 24.29
C THR A 685 -6.22 1.00 25.30
N SER A 686 -4.93 1.21 25.55
CA SER A 686 -4.44 2.42 26.20
C SER A 686 -3.01 2.68 25.75
N PHE A 687 -2.75 3.85 25.20
CA PHE A 687 -1.48 4.18 24.58
C PHE A 687 -1.02 5.60 24.97
N THR A 688 -0.01 6.11 24.29
CA THR A 688 0.54 7.45 24.55
C THR A 688 1.14 7.99 23.26
N VAL A 689 0.53 9.06 22.75
CA VAL A 689 1.05 9.81 21.61
C VAL A 689 2.08 10.82 22.11
N PHE A 690 3.18 10.92 21.38
CA PHE A 690 4.16 11.99 21.50
C PHE A 690 4.12 12.78 20.19
N VAL A 691 3.70 14.04 20.24
CA VAL A 691 3.58 14.95 19.08
C VAL A 691 3.98 16.35 19.55
N ASP A 692 4.78 17.08 18.78
CA ASP A 692 5.25 18.44 19.10
C ASP A 692 5.77 18.63 20.55
N GLY A 693 6.51 17.64 21.04
CA GLY A 693 7.03 17.60 22.41
C GLY A 693 5.97 17.44 23.52
N ARG A 694 4.67 17.47 23.18
CA ARG A 694 3.55 17.15 24.07
C ARG A 694 3.48 15.63 24.31
N ARG A 695 2.65 15.20 25.26
CA ARG A 695 2.44 13.78 25.56
C ARG A 695 0.98 13.52 25.92
N LEU A 696 0.20 13.11 24.93
CA LEU A 696 -1.23 12.82 25.07
C LEU A 696 -1.42 11.35 25.45
N ARG A 697 -2.49 11.02 26.18
CA ARG A 697 -2.73 9.66 26.68
C ARG A 697 -4.19 9.26 26.50
N PHE A 698 -4.46 8.67 25.35
CA PHE A 698 -5.74 8.08 24.99
C PHE A 698 -5.95 6.71 25.66
N ARG A 699 -7.21 6.42 26.02
CA ARG A 699 -7.70 5.15 26.55
C ARG A 699 -9.21 5.05 26.35
N GLY A 700 -9.59 4.13 25.49
CA GLY A 700 -10.95 3.66 25.32
C GLY A 700 -10.95 2.21 24.86
N GLN A 701 -11.80 1.94 23.89
CA GLN A 701 -12.05 0.65 23.30
C GLN A 701 -12.37 0.89 21.82
N PHE A 702 -11.95 0.00 20.94
CA PHE A 702 -12.49 0.02 19.58
C PHE A 702 -13.98 -0.41 19.62
N ASP A 703 -14.76 0.01 18.63
CA ASP A 703 -16.12 -0.48 18.42
C ASP A 703 -16.14 -1.83 17.67
N THR A 704 -17.30 -2.17 17.10
CA THR A 704 -17.52 -3.38 16.28
C THR A 704 -16.94 -3.27 14.88
N ASP A 705 -16.74 -2.05 14.38
CA ASP A 705 -16.52 -1.74 12.95
C ASP A 705 -15.04 -1.43 12.67
N GLY A 706 -14.19 -1.57 13.70
CA GLY A 706 -12.76 -1.37 13.61
C GLY A 706 -12.28 0.03 13.97
N VAL A 707 -13.19 0.92 14.39
CA VAL A 707 -12.88 2.32 14.71
C VAL A 707 -12.53 2.48 16.19
N PHE A 708 -11.57 3.35 16.49
CA PHE A 708 -11.29 3.85 17.83
C PHE A 708 -11.30 5.38 17.82
N THR A 709 -12.18 5.98 18.61
CA THR A 709 -12.20 7.44 18.85
C THR A 709 -11.99 7.78 20.33
N ASP A 710 -11.28 8.87 20.62
CA ASP A 710 -11.08 9.39 21.98
C ASP A 710 -10.77 10.91 21.95
N VAL A 711 -11.21 11.64 22.98
CA VAL A 711 -11.17 13.12 23.01
C VAL A 711 -10.63 13.62 24.35
N ILE A 712 -9.56 14.42 24.29
CA ILE A 712 -8.91 15.00 25.47
C ILE A 712 -9.17 16.51 25.53
N GLU A 713 -10.06 16.94 26.42
CA GLU A 713 -10.20 18.35 26.79
C GLU A 713 -8.98 18.85 27.60
N PHE A 714 -8.37 19.95 27.15
CA PHE A 714 -7.35 20.66 27.91
C PHE A 714 -8.00 21.58 28.95
N ARG A 715 -7.96 21.19 30.24
CA ARG A 715 -8.63 21.93 31.33
C ARG A 715 -7.76 22.92 32.11
N ARG A 716 -6.47 23.08 31.78
CA ARG A 716 -5.50 23.96 32.48
C ARG A 716 -4.32 24.35 31.58
N GLY A 717 -3.74 25.53 31.85
CA GLY A 717 -2.58 26.07 31.12
C GLY A 717 -3.00 27.00 29.98
N ASP A 718 -2.07 27.34 29.10
CA ASP A 718 -2.25 28.29 28.00
C ASP A 718 -3.18 27.78 26.87
N LEU A 719 -3.73 26.59 27.05
CA LEU A 719 -4.55 25.82 26.10
C LEU A 719 -5.91 25.45 26.71
N ALA A 720 -6.32 26.14 27.78
CA ALA A 720 -7.52 25.77 28.55
C ALA A 720 -8.82 26.07 27.78
N GLY A 721 -9.54 25.02 27.36
CA GLY A 721 -10.74 25.08 26.53
C GLY A 721 -10.61 24.38 25.18
N GLU A 722 -9.39 24.02 24.79
CA GLU A 722 -9.07 23.30 23.55
C GLU A 722 -9.26 21.78 23.67
N THR A 723 -9.31 21.08 22.53
CA THR A 723 -9.37 19.61 22.44
C THR A 723 -8.13 19.00 21.75
N ALA A 724 -7.96 17.70 21.96
CA ALA A 724 -7.19 16.82 21.08
C ALA A 724 -8.02 15.57 20.80
N GLU A 725 -8.28 15.31 19.52
CA GLU A 725 -9.24 14.33 19.02
C GLU A 725 -8.47 13.31 18.17
N ILE A 726 -8.65 12.02 18.44
CA ILE A 726 -7.97 10.95 17.70
C ILE A 726 -8.99 9.96 17.14
N GLU A 727 -8.70 9.47 15.93
CA GLU A 727 -9.42 8.42 15.24
C GLU A 727 -8.41 7.38 14.70
N LEU A 728 -8.70 6.09 14.84
CA LEU A 728 -7.90 5.00 14.29
C LEU A 728 -8.81 3.91 13.74
N GLN A 729 -8.58 3.50 12.48
CA GLN A 729 -9.28 2.41 11.80
C GLN A 729 -8.34 1.21 11.60
N THR A 730 -8.86 0.01 11.87
CA THR A 730 -8.20 -1.27 11.52
C THR A 730 -8.25 -1.57 10.03
N GLY A 731 -7.18 -2.14 9.49
CA GLY A 731 -7.16 -2.72 8.14
C GLY A 731 -6.07 -3.78 7.97
N MET A 732 -6.15 -4.53 6.86
CA MET A 732 -5.27 -5.65 6.53
C MET A 732 -4.68 -5.47 5.11
N ALA A 733 -3.40 -5.82 4.95
CA ALA A 733 -2.55 -5.48 3.81
C ALA A 733 -1.39 -6.48 3.65
N GLY A 734 -1.26 -7.19 2.54
CA GLY A 734 -0.27 -8.25 2.33
C GLY A 734 -0.40 -9.43 3.31
N GLY A 735 -1.59 -9.64 3.90
CA GLY A 735 -1.78 -10.51 5.06
C GLY A 735 -1.30 -9.90 6.40
N GLU A 736 -0.81 -8.67 6.41
CA GLU A 736 -0.30 -7.94 7.58
C GLU A 736 -1.37 -6.99 8.14
N HIS A 737 -1.35 -6.72 9.44
CA HIS A 737 -2.37 -5.87 10.08
C HIS A 737 -1.83 -4.47 10.35
N TYR A 738 -2.59 -3.44 9.94
CA TYR A 738 -2.29 -2.02 10.17
C TYR A 738 -3.40 -1.30 10.96
N LEU A 739 -3.05 -0.12 11.47
CA LEU A 739 -4.00 0.90 11.94
C LEU A 739 -3.70 2.20 11.20
N LYS A 740 -4.64 2.69 10.38
CA LYS A 740 -4.61 4.04 9.77
C LYS A 740 -5.48 5.00 10.59
N GLY A 741 -5.43 6.31 10.33
CA GLY A 741 -6.32 7.29 10.98
C GLY A 741 -5.62 8.61 11.29
N THR A 742 -6.29 9.49 12.03
CA THR A 742 -5.85 10.88 12.25
C THR A 742 -5.79 11.26 13.73
N LEU A 743 -4.96 12.25 14.05
CA LEU A 743 -5.03 13.02 15.29
C LEU A 743 -5.19 14.48 14.92
N THR A 744 -6.21 15.15 15.44
CA THR A 744 -6.31 16.62 15.39
C THR A 744 -5.98 17.20 16.77
N VAL A 745 -5.09 18.20 16.80
CA VAL A 745 -4.75 18.94 18.02
C VAL A 745 -4.85 20.44 17.72
N PHE A 746 -5.78 21.14 18.37
CA PHE A 746 -6.15 22.53 18.08
C PHE A 746 -6.69 22.73 16.66
N LYS A 747 -5.80 22.88 15.67
CA LYS A 747 -6.10 23.01 14.23
C LYS A 747 -5.13 22.20 13.35
N ASP A 748 -4.14 21.58 13.97
CA ASP A 748 -3.12 20.81 13.28
C ASP A 748 -3.58 19.34 13.28
N THR A 749 -3.87 18.81 12.09
CA THR A 749 -4.19 17.39 11.88
C THR A 749 -2.91 16.65 11.48
N TYR A 750 -2.76 15.44 12.01
CA TYR A 750 -1.59 14.59 11.83
C TYR A 750 -2.03 13.18 11.43
N GLU A 751 -1.49 12.68 10.32
CA GLU A 751 -1.75 11.33 9.83
C GLU A 751 -1.04 10.28 10.69
N ILE A 752 -1.68 9.14 10.93
CA ILE A 752 -1.19 8.05 11.77
C ILE A 752 -1.12 6.76 10.95
N LEU A 753 0.03 6.09 10.98
CA LEU A 753 0.14 4.69 10.54
C LEU A 753 0.90 3.88 11.60
N LEU A 754 0.25 2.84 12.13
CA LEU A 754 0.83 1.88 13.07
C LEU A 754 0.85 0.47 12.45
N ALA A 755 1.92 -0.27 12.73
CA ALA A 755 2.05 -1.68 12.34
C ALA A 755 2.03 -2.61 13.56
N ARG A 756 1.51 -3.84 13.35
CA ARG A 756 1.48 -4.93 14.33
C ARG A 756 2.90 -5.49 14.57
N SER A 757 3.10 -6.06 15.76
CA SER A 757 4.31 -6.77 16.18
C SER A 757 3.93 -8.02 16.99
N ALA A 758 3.77 -9.14 16.29
CA ALA A 758 3.43 -10.46 16.82
C ALA A 758 4.66 -11.24 17.35
N TRP A 759 5.88 -10.82 17.02
CA TRP A 759 7.13 -11.52 17.37
C TRP A 759 7.26 -11.90 18.86
N HIS A 760 7.30 -13.21 19.14
CA HIS A 760 7.42 -13.76 20.48
C HIS A 760 8.47 -14.88 20.60
N ARG A 761 9.40 -14.71 21.55
CA ARG A 761 10.64 -15.50 21.78
C ARG A 761 10.51 -17.04 21.84
N ARG A 762 9.30 -17.58 21.95
CA ARG A 762 9.05 -19.04 22.00
C ARG A 762 7.95 -19.52 21.05
N LEU A 763 7.22 -18.62 20.39
CA LEU A 763 6.03 -18.96 19.60
C LEU A 763 6.16 -18.45 18.16
N ASN A 764 6.71 -17.26 17.96
CA ASN A 764 7.06 -16.71 16.65
C ASN A 764 8.36 -15.89 16.78
N PRO A 765 9.55 -16.50 16.72
CA PRO A 765 10.82 -15.79 16.84
C PRO A 765 11.30 -15.23 15.48
N THR A 766 11.56 -13.92 15.41
CA THR A 766 12.16 -13.28 14.23
C THR A 766 13.59 -13.75 13.95
N ASP A 767 13.91 -14.00 12.67
CA ASP A 767 15.25 -14.37 12.17
C ASP A 767 16.25 -13.20 12.14
N ASP A 768 15.78 -11.95 12.17
CA ASP A 768 16.62 -10.75 12.32
C ASP A 768 17.29 -10.65 13.69
N ALA A 769 16.98 -11.57 14.61
CA ALA A 769 17.61 -11.65 15.92
C ALA A 769 19.16 -11.63 15.83
N GLY A 770 19.77 -10.52 16.24
CA GLY A 770 21.16 -10.27 15.92
C GLY A 770 21.73 -8.97 16.48
N LYS A 771 22.95 -8.68 16.03
CA LYS A 771 23.67 -7.42 16.27
C LYS A 771 24.02 -6.81 14.93
N TYR A 772 23.99 -5.48 14.88
CA TYR A 772 24.29 -4.73 13.68
C TYR A 772 25.07 -3.45 14.04
N THR A 773 25.91 -2.99 13.14
CA THR A 773 26.40 -1.61 13.09
C THR A 773 25.47 -0.77 12.22
N SER A 774 25.36 0.54 12.49
CA SER A 774 24.46 1.44 11.76
C SER A 774 25.14 2.74 11.36
N LEU A 775 24.84 3.23 10.17
CA LEU A 775 25.29 4.50 9.62
C LEU A 775 24.07 5.37 9.27
N LEU A 776 24.12 6.66 9.63
CA LEU A 776 23.31 7.69 8.98
C LEU A 776 24.24 8.39 7.98
N VAL A 777 23.95 8.21 6.69
CA VAL A 777 24.71 8.75 5.57
C VAL A 777 24.26 10.20 5.31
N PRO A 778 25.19 11.15 5.14
CA PRO A 778 24.87 12.50 4.70
C PRO A 778 24.09 12.50 3.38
N GLY A 779 23.08 13.37 3.26
CA GLY A 779 22.41 13.59 1.99
C GLY A 779 23.26 14.46 1.08
N ALA A 780 23.13 14.28 -0.24
CA ALA A 780 23.84 15.08 -1.25
C ALA A 780 23.50 16.58 -1.24
N THR A 781 22.53 16.99 -0.39
CA THR A 781 22.05 18.36 -0.20
C THR A 781 22.68 19.04 1.04
N TRP A 782 23.42 18.31 1.87
CA TRP A 782 23.93 18.81 3.15
C TRP A 782 25.16 19.69 2.89
N THR A 783 25.17 20.89 3.45
CA THR A 783 26.18 21.92 3.17
C THR A 783 27.28 21.97 4.24
N MET A 784 28.36 22.74 4.03
CA MET A 784 29.36 23.01 5.07
C MET A 784 28.83 23.82 6.29
N ALA A 785 27.58 24.30 6.26
CA ALA A 785 26.90 24.84 7.44
C ALA A 785 26.25 23.74 8.29
N ASP A 786 26.03 22.56 7.73
CA ASP A 786 25.38 21.39 8.31
C ASP A 786 26.40 20.38 8.91
N PRO A 787 25.95 19.47 9.79
CA PRO A 787 26.73 18.34 10.28
C PRO A 787 26.97 17.25 9.22
N THR A 788 27.90 17.47 8.29
CA THR A 788 28.18 16.62 7.10
C THR A 788 28.84 15.25 7.36
N GLY A 789 29.14 14.87 8.60
CA GLY A 789 29.79 13.59 8.91
C GLY A 789 28.83 12.38 8.90
N TYR A 790 29.36 11.15 8.80
CA TYR A 790 28.53 9.94 8.97
C TYR A 790 28.09 9.76 10.44
N GLY A 791 26.79 9.78 10.71
CA GLY A 791 26.26 9.37 12.03
C GLY A 791 26.52 7.88 12.27
N ALA A 792 27.06 7.51 13.43
CA ALA A 792 27.62 6.17 13.67
C ALA A 792 27.01 5.49 14.90
N GLY A 793 26.57 4.23 14.80
CA GLY A 793 25.86 3.54 15.87
C GLY A 793 25.81 2.02 15.78
N THR A 794 25.01 1.42 16.67
CA THR A 794 24.83 -0.03 16.76
C THR A 794 23.37 -0.37 17.03
N ALA A 795 22.85 -1.35 16.30
CA ALA A 795 21.55 -1.95 16.56
C ALA A 795 21.68 -3.34 17.20
N SER A 796 20.63 -3.77 17.88
CA SER A 796 20.40 -5.17 18.22
C SER A 796 18.91 -5.49 18.18
N VAL A 797 18.58 -6.58 17.51
CA VAL A 797 17.22 -7.16 17.49
C VAL A 797 17.22 -8.38 18.41
N SER A 798 16.17 -8.53 19.20
CA SER A 798 15.94 -9.75 19.98
C SER A 798 14.94 -10.67 19.27
N THR A 799 14.97 -11.97 19.57
CA THR A 799 14.04 -13.00 19.06
C THR A 799 12.55 -12.78 19.42
N SER A 800 12.16 -11.60 19.88
CA SER A 800 10.77 -11.19 20.13
C SER A 800 10.56 -9.75 19.64
N GLY A 801 11.02 -9.47 18.42
CA GLY A 801 10.85 -8.20 17.70
C GLY A 801 11.51 -6.97 18.34
N ARG A 802 11.97 -7.00 19.59
CA ARG A 802 12.42 -5.78 20.26
C ARG A 802 13.75 -5.31 19.69
N VAL A 803 13.71 -4.13 19.07
CA VAL A 803 14.87 -3.42 18.51
C VAL A 803 15.44 -2.47 19.55
N ARG A 804 16.77 -2.31 19.57
CA ARG A 804 17.48 -1.29 20.35
C ARG A 804 18.55 -0.63 19.49
N LEU A 805 18.56 0.70 19.48
CA LEU A 805 19.56 1.53 18.80
C LEU A 805 20.35 2.37 19.80
N LEU A 806 21.65 2.52 19.55
CA LEU A 806 22.58 3.37 20.28
C LEU A 806 23.51 4.04 19.27
N GLY A 807 23.59 5.38 19.23
CA GLY A 807 24.41 6.06 18.22
C GLY A 807 24.88 7.47 18.59
N PHE A 808 25.79 7.96 17.76
CA PHE A 808 26.37 9.30 17.78
C PHE A 808 26.02 10.01 16.47
N LEU A 809 25.50 11.22 16.53
CA LEU A 809 25.30 12.09 15.38
C LEU A 809 26.45 13.13 15.34
N PRO A 810 26.85 13.64 14.16
CA PRO A 810 28.06 14.47 14.04
C PRO A 810 28.11 15.71 14.94
N ASP A 811 26.96 16.37 15.20
CA ASP A 811 26.82 17.52 16.12
C ASP A 811 27.17 17.23 17.60
N GLY A 812 27.61 16.00 17.88
CA GLY A 812 27.97 15.48 19.20
C GLY A 812 26.81 14.83 19.94
N SER A 813 25.58 14.88 19.41
CA SER A 813 24.42 14.25 20.01
C SER A 813 24.57 12.74 20.16
N ARG A 814 24.00 12.21 21.23
CA ARG A 814 23.95 10.77 21.51
C ARG A 814 22.51 10.35 21.67
N TYR A 815 22.08 9.37 20.89
CA TYR A 815 20.76 8.79 21.00
C TYR A 815 20.82 7.35 21.54
N ALA A 816 19.80 7.02 22.32
CA ALA A 816 19.51 5.68 22.78
C ALA A 816 18.01 5.47 22.69
N TRP A 817 17.59 4.48 21.92
CA TRP A 817 16.20 4.22 21.58
C TRP A 817 15.89 2.72 21.62
N SER A 818 14.62 2.36 21.83
CA SER A 818 14.14 1.00 21.63
C SER A 818 12.65 1.00 21.32
N GLY A 819 12.27 0.34 20.23
CA GLY A 819 10.88 0.08 19.85
C GLY A 819 10.70 -1.38 19.45
N LEU A 820 9.86 -1.60 18.45
CA LEU A 820 9.48 -2.91 17.93
C LEU A 820 9.87 -3.01 16.46
N LEU A 821 10.18 -4.23 16.04
CA LEU A 821 10.12 -4.69 14.66
C LEU A 821 8.65 -4.99 14.38
N ALA A 822 8.11 -4.41 13.32
CA ALA A 822 6.81 -4.79 12.80
C ALA A 822 6.87 -6.22 12.23
N ASP A 823 5.72 -6.85 12.01
CA ASP A 823 5.68 -8.14 11.33
C ASP A 823 6.21 -8.02 9.88
N SER A 824 5.98 -6.85 9.28
CA SER A 824 6.49 -6.37 7.98
C SER A 824 7.98 -6.03 7.89
N GLY A 825 8.78 -6.41 8.89
CA GLY A 825 10.21 -6.07 8.97
C GLY A 825 10.53 -4.59 9.16
N PHE A 826 9.55 -3.69 9.10
CA PHE A 826 9.72 -2.25 9.33
C PHE A 826 9.94 -1.90 10.81
N VAL A 827 10.66 -0.80 11.04
CA VAL A 827 10.89 -0.20 12.35
C VAL A 827 10.61 1.29 12.30
N TYR A 828 9.70 1.73 13.14
CA TYR A 828 9.26 3.13 13.25
C TYR A 828 10.01 3.81 14.39
N LEU A 829 11.00 4.64 14.06
CA LEU A 829 11.88 5.31 15.01
C LEU A 829 11.35 6.72 15.31
N TRP A 830 11.17 7.04 16.60
CA TRP A 830 11.07 8.44 17.07
C TRP A 830 11.90 8.65 18.33
N LYS A 831 12.74 9.69 18.34
CA LYS A 831 13.54 10.04 19.51
C LYS A 831 13.76 11.55 19.64
N ASP A 832 13.11 12.18 20.62
CA ASP A 832 13.44 13.53 21.10
C ASP A 832 14.96 13.69 21.32
N LEU A 833 15.55 14.71 20.72
CA LEU A 833 16.94 15.14 20.92
C LEU A 833 16.97 16.47 21.72
N TYR A 834 18.17 16.84 22.15
CA TYR A 834 18.46 18.08 22.88
C TYR A 834 17.71 18.20 24.24
N ARG A 835 17.68 19.40 24.83
CA ARG A 835 17.16 19.62 26.20
C ARG A 835 15.76 20.24 26.18
N ARG A 836 15.03 20.02 27.28
CA ARG A 836 13.55 20.07 27.43
C ARG A 836 12.76 21.15 26.69
N ASN A 837 13.33 22.34 26.50
CA ASN A 837 12.62 23.54 26.05
C ASN A 837 12.79 23.83 24.55
N ASN A 838 13.64 23.10 23.84
CA ASN A 838 13.81 23.24 22.40
C ASN A 838 14.13 21.86 21.81
N ARG A 839 13.08 21.09 21.50
CA ARG A 839 13.23 19.67 21.15
C ARG A 839 13.28 19.48 19.65
N GLY A 840 14.43 19.01 19.20
CA GLY A 840 14.55 18.33 17.92
C GLY A 840 14.30 16.85 18.08
N HIS A 841 14.56 16.09 17.03
CA HIS A 841 14.42 14.63 17.02
C HIS A 841 15.36 13.98 16.02
N VAL A 842 15.53 12.67 16.18
CA VAL A 842 15.80 11.78 15.04
C VAL A 842 14.59 10.87 14.90
N ALA A 843 14.02 10.77 13.70
CA ALA A 843 12.77 10.05 13.43
C ALA A 843 12.70 9.52 11.99
N GLY A 844 11.91 8.48 11.73
CA GLY A 844 11.71 7.91 10.39
C GLY A 844 11.51 6.40 10.41
N ARG A 845 11.52 5.77 9.23
CA ARG A 845 11.33 4.32 9.06
C ARG A 845 12.49 3.64 8.32
N PHE A 846 12.81 2.42 8.73
CA PHE A 846 13.75 1.52 8.07
C PHE A 846 13.27 0.09 8.17
N ALA A 847 13.60 -0.75 7.18
CA ALA A 847 13.22 -2.16 7.13
C ALA A 847 14.44 -3.06 7.28
N PHE A 848 14.28 -4.19 7.98
CA PHE A 848 15.28 -5.26 7.97
C PHE A 848 15.20 -6.04 6.65
N GLN A 849 16.13 -5.74 5.75
CA GLN A 849 16.25 -6.37 4.44
C GLN A 849 17.73 -6.49 4.03
N SER A 850 18.10 -7.63 3.46
CA SER A 850 19.49 -7.92 3.07
C SER A 850 19.75 -7.58 1.60
N GLN A 851 20.12 -6.34 1.32
CA GLN A 851 20.66 -5.92 0.02
C GLN A 851 22.12 -6.39 -0.13
N PRO A 852 22.46 -7.26 -1.11
CA PRO A 852 23.83 -7.76 -1.29
C PRO A 852 24.85 -6.62 -1.49
N GLY A 853 25.99 -6.69 -0.80
CA GLY A 853 27.02 -5.63 -0.78
C GLY A 853 26.64 -4.34 -0.05
N THR A 854 25.36 -3.95 -0.03
CA THR A 854 24.92 -2.63 0.46
C THR A 854 24.57 -2.60 1.94
N SER A 855 23.61 -3.42 2.40
CA SER A 855 22.94 -3.27 3.71
C SER A 855 22.27 -4.56 4.20
N ASP A 856 22.12 -4.71 5.52
CA ASP A 856 21.32 -5.75 6.20
C ASP A 856 20.06 -5.18 6.90
N PHE A 857 19.94 -3.85 6.92
CA PHE A 857 18.69 -3.10 7.05
C PHE A 857 18.90 -1.73 6.41
N ASP A 858 17.86 -1.09 5.90
CA ASP A 858 17.97 0.26 5.34
C ASP A 858 16.64 1.04 5.33
N GLY A 859 16.75 2.36 5.14
CA GLY A 859 15.63 3.30 5.11
C GLY A 859 16.09 4.74 5.26
N PHE A 860 15.22 5.60 5.81
CA PHE A 860 15.49 7.03 5.94
C PHE A 860 15.18 7.54 7.34
N LEU A 861 16.06 8.42 7.84
CA LEU A 861 15.81 9.18 9.06
C LEU A 861 15.88 10.69 8.76
N GLU A 862 14.86 11.41 9.24
CA GLU A 862 14.96 12.84 9.50
C GLU A 862 15.70 13.07 10.82
N TRP A 863 16.55 14.08 10.82
CA TRP A 863 17.26 14.61 11.97
C TRP A 863 17.02 16.13 12.05
N LYS A 864 16.20 16.51 13.03
CA LYS A 864 15.77 17.90 13.26
C LYS A 864 16.50 18.47 14.47
N LYS A 865 17.07 19.67 14.34
CA LYS A 865 17.64 20.48 15.43
C LYS A 865 17.05 21.90 15.33
N PRO A 866 16.17 22.33 16.24
CA PRO A 866 15.61 23.67 16.18
C PRO A 866 16.66 24.75 16.47
N ALA A 867 16.43 25.96 15.96
CA ALA A 867 17.27 27.12 16.23
C ALA A 867 17.37 27.43 17.73
N ASP A 868 18.59 27.57 18.26
CA ASP A 868 18.85 28.14 19.59
C ASP A 868 20.10 29.03 19.48
N ALA A 869 19.94 30.35 19.65
CA ALA A 869 21.05 31.30 19.62
C ALA A 869 22.10 31.08 20.75
N ARG A 870 21.90 30.08 21.62
CA ARG A 870 22.86 29.59 22.62
C ARG A 870 23.61 28.33 22.19
N ASP A 871 23.19 27.62 21.14
CA ASP A 871 23.99 26.53 20.57
C ASP A 871 25.25 27.11 19.92
N ARG A 872 26.38 26.48 20.18
CA ARG A 872 27.70 27.01 19.79
C ARG A 872 28.03 26.73 18.32
N TYR A 873 27.39 25.71 17.73
CA TYR A 873 27.78 25.17 16.43
C TYR A 873 26.65 25.23 15.41
N PHE A 874 25.40 25.04 15.81
CA PHE A 874 24.27 25.17 14.88
C PHE A 874 23.18 26.08 15.46
N PRO A 875 23.48 27.40 15.66
CA PRO A 875 22.54 28.34 16.27
C PRO A 875 21.28 28.58 15.44
N ALA A 876 21.37 28.42 14.11
CA ALA A 876 20.23 28.46 13.19
C ALA A 876 19.37 27.19 13.22
N GLY A 877 19.88 26.09 13.79
CA GLY A 877 19.29 24.77 13.64
C GLY A 877 19.43 24.21 12.22
N PHE A 878 18.79 23.06 11.98
CA PHE A 878 18.67 22.38 10.68
C PHE A 878 17.54 21.35 10.72
N THR A 879 17.05 20.92 9.55
CA THR A 879 16.24 19.70 9.40
C THR A 879 16.80 18.92 8.22
N LEU A 880 17.38 17.75 8.49
CA LEU A 880 18.16 17.00 7.51
C LEU A 880 17.60 15.60 7.35
N LYS A 881 17.45 15.12 6.11
CA LYS A 881 17.05 13.75 5.80
C LYS A 881 18.26 13.00 5.24
N GLY A 882 18.52 11.81 5.78
CA GLY A 882 19.67 10.98 5.41
C GLY A 882 19.32 9.50 5.31
N ILE A 883 20.08 8.77 4.50
CA ILE A 883 19.90 7.32 4.33
C ILE A 883 20.45 6.63 5.59
N PHE A 884 19.63 5.79 6.23
CA PHE A 884 20.02 5.04 7.41
C PHE A 884 20.29 3.59 7.03
N LEU A 885 21.56 3.17 7.05
CA LEU A 885 22.01 1.84 6.65
C LEU A 885 22.46 1.01 7.86
N GLY A 886 22.23 -0.30 7.79
CA GLY A 886 22.69 -1.28 8.77
C GLY A 886 23.56 -2.36 8.14
N SER A 887 24.48 -2.92 8.93
CA SER A 887 25.22 -4.14 8.57
C SER A 887 25.34 -5.09 9.76
N ARG A 888 25.08 -6.37 9.54
CA ARG A 888 25.07 -7.44 10.54
C ARG A 888 26.49 -7.66 11.07
N PHE A 889 26.67 -7.52 12.38
CA PHE A 889 27.97 -7.46 13.02
C PHE A 889 28.35 -8.79 13.70
N ALA A 890 29.26 -9.53 13.06
CA ALA A 890 29.93 -10.71 13.61
C ALA A 890 31.18 -10.34 14.41
N SER A 891 31.37 -11.01 15.56
CA SER A 891 32.47 -10.76 16.51
C SER A 891 33.52 -11.87 16.43
N TYR A 892 34.62 -11.61 15.72
CA TYR A 892 35.71 -12.57 15.56
C TYR A 892 36.68 -12.56 16.75
N ARG A 893 37.03 -13.75 17.26
CA ARG A 893 38.08 -13.91 18.28
C ARG A 893 39.45 -13.97 17.61
N ASN A 894 40.39 -13.15 18.05
CA ASN A 894 41.78 -13.11 17.56
C ASN A 894 41.98 -12.72 16.07
N HIS A 895 40.97 -12.11 15.42
CA HIS A 895 41.11 -11.48 14.10
C HIS A 895 40.90 -9.95 14.18
N ARG A 896 41.12 -9.25 13.07
CA ARG A 896 40.62 -7.88 12.86
C ARG A 896 39.07 -7.91 12.77
N LEU A 897 38.43 -6.75 12.70
CA LEU A 897 36.95 -6.67 12.60
C LEU A 897 36.42 -6.83 11.17
N LEU A 898 37.32 -6.82 10.19
CA LEU A 898 37.13 -7.27 8.82
C LEU A 898 38.11 -8.43 8.59
N LEU A 899 37.77 -9.38 7.72
CA LEU A 899 38.56 -10.61 7.57
C LEU A 899 39.67 -10.49 6.52
N ASP A 900 39.39 -9.81 5.41
CA ASP A 900 40.20 -9.86 4.17
C ASP A 900 41.34 -8.84 4.11
N ILE A 901 41.69 -8.27 5.27
CA ILE A 901 42.79 -7.31 5.42
C ILE A 901 44.14 -8.04 5.38
N SER A 902 45.03 -7.61 4.50
CA SER A 902 46.40 -8.13 4.41
C SER A 902 47.19 -8.06 5.74
N GLU A 903 48.12 -9.00 5.93
CA GLU A 903 49.05 -9.04 7.07
C GLU A 903 50.29 -8.13 6.89
N GLY A 904 50.30 -7.33 5.81
CA GLY A 904 51.31 -6.30 5.56
C GLY A 904 51.26 -5.14 6.55
N ASN A 905 52.21 -4.22 6.41
CA ASN A 905 52.20 -2.89 7.03
C ASN A 905 52.78 -1.93 5.97
N PRO A 906 52.03 -0.96 5.43
CA PRO A 906 50.61 -0.67 5.70
C PRO A 906 49.67 -1.80 5.26
N ASN A 907 48.44 -1.77 5.78
CA ASN A 907 47.37 -2.70 5.38
C ASN A 907 45.96 -2.10 5.35
N CYS A 908 45.83 -0.78 5.54
CA CYS A 908 44.63 -0.03 5.23
C CYS A 908 45.01 1.42 4.90
N THR A 909 44.30 2.05 3.99
CA THR A 909 44.31 3.52 3.88
C THR A 909 43.38 4.12 4.92
N VAL A 910 43.65 5.34 5.34
CA VAL A 910 42.71 6.17 6.10
C VAL A 910 42.57 7.51 5.39
N THR A 911 41.33 7.91 5.13
CA THR A 911 40.97 9.22 4.60
C THR A 911 40.32 10.04 5.70
N ILE A 912 40.79 11.27 5.88
CA ILE A 912 40.24 12.24 6.82
C ILE A 912 39.98 13.53 6.04
N ASP A 913 38.70 13.86 5.92
CA ASP A 913 38.23 15.20 5.57
C ASP A 913 38.02 15.97 6.89
N PRO A 914 38.88 16.94 7.25
CA PRO A 914 38.69 17.77 8.44
C PRO A 914 37.68 18.91 8.21
N SER A 915 37.44 19.26 6.94
CA SER A 915 36.62 20.34 6.38
C SER A 915 36.92 20.36 4.88
N ALA A 916 35.97 20.72 4.01
CA ALA A 916 36.03 20.61 2.53
C ALA A 916 37.11 21.44 1.77
N ALA A 917 38.35 21.44 2.24
CA ALA A 917 39.57 21.82 1.55
C ALA A 917 40.55 20.63 1.63
N ASP A 918 40.64 19.87 0.53
CA ASP A 918 41.55 18.75 0.25
C ASP A 918 41.55 17.54 1.23
N ASP A 919 41.01 16.41 0.76
CA ASP A 919 41.00 15.11 1.45
C ASP A 919 42.41 14.63 1.85
N VAL A 920 42.65 14.38 3.13
CA VAL A 920 43.95 13.85 3.60
C VAL A 920 43.90 12.33 3.70
N THR A 921 44.40 11.66 2.66
CA THR A 921 44.58 10.20 2.60
C THR A 921 46.02 9.79 2.97
N THR A 922 46.18 8.75 3.80
CA THR A 922 47.49 8.20 4.20
C THR A 922 47.44 6.69 4.47
N ASP A 923 48.60 6.05 4.38
CA ASP A 923 48.81 4.66 4.76
C ASP A 923 48.74 4.43 6.29
N ALA A 924 48.04 3.38 6.69
CA ALA A 924 47.78 3.04 8.09
C ALA A 924 47.91 1.54 8.38
N ASN A 925 48.02 1.21 9.67
CA ASN A 925 48.29 -0.13 10.16
C ASN A 925 47.20 -0.58 11.15
N TRP A 926 46.33 -1.51 10.72
CA TRP A 926 45.35 -2.16 11.58
C TRP A 926 45.95 -3.43 12.21
N ARG A 927 46.17 -3.38 13.54
CA ARG A 927 46.75 -4.47 14.33
C ARG A 927 45.66 -5.37 14.93
N VAL A 928 45.75 -6.67 14.65
CA VAL A 928 44.91 -7.74 15.25
C VAL A 928 44.85 -7.61 16.78
N ARG A 929 46.00 -7.49 17.44
CA ARG A 929 46.09 -7.48 18.91
C ARG A 929 45.50 -6.21 19.51
N GLY A 930 44.21 -6.29 19.87
CA GLY A 930 43.46 -5.23 20.54
C GLY A 930 42.66 -4.31 19.62
N ASN A 931 42.64 -4.60 18.31
CA ASN A 931 42.01 -3.81 17.25
C ASN A 931 42.39 -2.33 17.31
N VAL A 932 43.69 -2.06 17.20
CA VAL A 932 44.28 -0.71 17.19
C VAL A 932 44.65 -0.35 15.76
N ILE A 933 44.28 0.86 15.33
CA ILE A 933 44.64 1.45 14.04
C ILE A 933 45.52 2.67 14.30
N SER A 934 46.60 2.82 13.52
CA SER A 934 47.54 3.95 13.61
C SER A 934 48.31 4.15 12.30
N SER A 935 48.43 5.40 11.85
CA SER A 935 49.41 5.85 10.85
C SER A 935 50.60 6.53 11.54
N GLU A 936 51.79 6.40 10.97
CA GLU A 936 52.99 7.13 11.43
C GLU A 936 53.33 8.34 10.52
N GLU A 937 52.85 8.37 9.27
CA GLU A 937 52.98 9.51 8.35
C GLU A 937 52.23 10.74 8.86
N PHE A 938 51.07 10.53 9.50
CA PHE A 938 50.34 11.54 10.30
C PHE A 938 51.14 12.06 11.52
N GLY A 939 52.47 11.90 11.60
CA GLY A 939 53.30 12.48 12.66
C GLY A 939 52.99 11.97 14.07
N ARG A 940 52.42 10.75 14.19
CA ARG A 940 51.80 10.15 15.40
C ARG A 940 50.45 10.76 15.84
N ALA A 941 49.76 11.51 14.98
CA ALA A 941 48.48 12.16 15.29
C ALA A 941 47.29 11.18 15.43
N LEU A 942 47.21 10.16 14.57
CA LEU A 942 46.05 9.26 14.49
C LEU A 942 46.20 8.01 15.37
N ARG A 943 45.24 7.79 16.27
CA ARG A 943 45.15 6.56 17.08
C ARG A 943 43.70 6.18 17.37
N LEU A 944 43.23 5.11 16.71
CA LEU A 944 41.88 4.58 16.86
C LEU A 944 41.86 3.18 17.48
N ARG A 945 40.70 2.79 18.00
CA ARG A 945 40.43 1.45 18.51
C ARG A 945 39.03 0.96 18.14
N GLY A 946 38.96 -0.22 17.51
CA GLY A 946 37.72 -0.94 17.25
C GLY A 946 37.27 -1.80 18.44
N ASN A 947 35.99 -1.75 18.78
CA ASN A 947 35.39 -2.54 19.84
C ASN A 947 34.87 -3.88 19.32
N ALA A 948 35.61 -4.95 19.61
CA ALA A 948 35.29 -6.30 19.16
C ALA A 948 33.89 -6.82 19.55
N ARG A 949 33.20 -6.22 20.53
CA ARG A 949 31.86 -6.67 20.96
C ARG A 949 30.69 -6.11 20.15
N ASN A 950 30.88 -4.98 19.45
CA ASN A 950 29.80 -4.24 18.79
C ASN A 950 30.22 -3.32 17.62
N GLY A 951 31.43 -3.44 17.06
CA GLY A 951 31.82 -2.76 15.82
C GLY A 951 32.13 -1.26 15.93
N LEU A 952 31.84 -0.58 17.05
CA LEU A 952 32.20 0.83 17.25
C LEU A 952 33.71 1.05 17.15
N VAL A 953 34.15 1.99 16.31
CA VAL A 953 35.51 2.51 16.24
C VAL A 953 35.56 3.88 16.87
N THR A 954 36.50 4.09 17.80
CA THR A 954 36.65 5.37 18.51
C THR A 954 38.12 5.69 18.74
N GLY A 955 38.47 6.96 18.76
CA GLY A 955 39.84 7.38 19.06
C GLY A 955 40.05 8.87 18.97
N LEU A 956 41.29 9.27 18.76
CA LEU A 956 41.71 10.64 18.56
C LEU A 956 42.52 10.74 17.27
N PHE A 957 42.25 11.80 16.53
CA PHE A 957 43.15 12.42 15.56
C PHE A 957 43.82 13.63 16.24
N ARG A 958 44.88 14.16 15.63
CA ARG A 958 45.35 15.52 15.91
C ARG A 958 45.46 16.25 14.60
N ASP A 959 44.83 17.42 14.58
CA ASP A 959 44.96 18.39 13.51
C ASP A 959 46.45 18.68 13.22
N PRO A 960 46.93 18.54 11.96
CA PRO A 960 48.34 18.80 11.62
C PRO A 960 48.73 20.29 11.70
N GLU A 961 47.78 21.21 11.54
CA GLU A 961 48.00 22.65 11.55
C GLU A 961 47.86 23.24 12.96
N THR A 962 46.79 22.91 13.68
CA THR A 962 46.51 23.46 15.02
C THR A 962 47.03 22.60 16.17
N GLY A 963 47.26 21.30 15.94
CA GLY A 963 47.65 20.33 16.97
C GLY A 963 46.53 19.94 17.95
N GLU A 964 45.31 20.49 17.85
CA GLU A 964 44.20 20.14 18.73
C GLU A 964 43.77 18.66 18.54
N PRO A 965 43.42 17.93 19.62
CA PRO A 965 42.99 16.55 19.54
C PRO A 965 41.50 16.43 19.19
N ILE A 966 41.19 16.08 17.95
CA ILE A 966 39.81 15.87 17.45
C ILE A 966 39.40 14.42 17.71
N ALA A 967 38.15 14.18 18.14
CA ALA A 967 37.68 12.83 18.48
C ALA A 967 36.97 12.16 17.30
N ILE A 968 37.36 10.94 16.94
CA ILE A 968 36.73 10.18 15.84
C ILE A 968 35.67 9.21 16.38
N ARG A 969 34.54 9.13 15.66
CA ARG A 969 33.39 8.26 15.92
C ARG A 969 32.99 7.54 14.63
N GLY A 970 33.22 6.23 14.57
CA GLY A 970 32.84 5.42 13.41
C GLY A 970 32.39 4.01 13.78
N VAL A 971 32.08 3.23 12.75
CA VAL A 971 31.63 1.83 12.85
C VAL A 971 32.27 0.99 11.75
N VAL A 972 32.64 -0.24 12.08
CA VAL A 972 33.07 -1.23 11.08
C VAL A 972 31.84 -1.76 10.36
N PHE A 973 31.71 -1.48 9.07
CA PHE A 973 30.53 -1.81 8.28
C PHE A 973 30.82 -3.06 7.42
N GLN A 974 30.65 -4.23 8.04
CA GLN A 974 31.24 -5.49 7.55
C GLN A 974 30.78 -5.88 6.14
N LYS A 975 29.54 -5.56 5.72
CA LYS A 975 29.02 -5.90 4.39
C LYS A 975 29.66 -5.13 3.23
N GLN A 976 30.20 -3.94 3.51
CA GLN A 976 30.90 -3.09 2.54
C GLN A 976 32.44 -3.17 2.68
N GLY A 977 32.96 -3.89 3.67
CA GLY A 977 34.41 -4.02 3.89
C GLY A 977 35.12 -2.75 4.38
N THR A 978 34.41 -1.71 4.83
CA THR A 978 34.98 -0.40 5.22
C THR A 978 34.71 -0.06 6.70
N VAL A 979 35.30 1.04 7.18
CA VAL A 979 34.95 1.69 8.45
C VAL A 979 34.62 3.16 8.19
N LEU A 980 33.36 3.55 8.42
CA LEU A 980 32.87 4.90 8.16
C LEU A 980 32.49 5.62 9.46
N GLY A 981 32.58 6.95 9.46
CA GLY A 981 32.30 7.78 10.63
C GLY A 981 32.47 9.28 10.42
N HIS A 982 32.51 10.01 11.55
CA HIS A 982 32.73 11.45 11.60
C HIS A 982 33.87 11.82 12.56
N LEU A 983 34.46 12.99 12.30
CA LEU A 983 35.15 13.77 13.31
C LEU A 983 34.11 14.52 14.16
N ALA A 984 34.13 14.32 15.48
CA ALA A 984 33.28 15.02 16.42
C ALA A 984 33.96 16.35 16.81
N GLY A 985 33.56 17.43 16.12
CA GLY A 985 34.24 18.72 16.12
C GLY A 985 33.35 19.90 16.54
N ARG A 986 33.50 20.99 15.78
CA ARG A 986 32.68 22.22 15.77
C ARG A 986 32.11 22.37 14.36
N GLN A 987 31.13 23.26 14.15
CA GLN A 987 30.68 23.65 12.81
C GLN A 987 31.87 23.98 11.89
N GLY A 988 31.87 23.44 10.67
CA GLY A 988 32.99 23.58 9.72
C GLY A 988 34.26 22.81 10.07
N THR A 989 34.24 21.94 11.09
CA THR A 989 35.31 20.96 11.44
C THR A 989 34.75 19.56 11.74
N GLU A 990 33.51 19.33 11.32
CA GLU A 990 32.89 18.02 11.18
C GLU A 990 33.05 17.62 9.72
N GLY A 991 33.46 16.37 9.46
CA GLY A 991 33.77 15.87 8.13
C GLY A 991 33.92 14.35 8.14
N VAL A 992 34.27 13.79 6.99
CA VAL A 992 34.29 12.33 6.78
C VAL A 992 35.52 11.66 7.40
N PHE A 993 35.28 10.54 8.08
CA PHE A 993 36.30 9.54 8.37
C PHE A 993 35.99 8.25 7.60
N GLU A 994 36.93 7.81 6.76
CA GLU A 994 36.91 6.49 6.11
C GLU A 994 38.22 5.72 6.36
N LEU A 995 38.11 4.39 6.42
CA LEU A 995 39.24 3.46 6.39
C LEU A 995 38.90 2.26 5.52
N VAL A 996 39.67 2.09 4.43
CA VAL A 996 39.55 0.98 3.48
C VAL A 996 40.72 0.00 3.66
N PRO A 997 40.49 -1.32 3.78
CA PRO A 997 41.56 -2.32 3.79
C PRO A 997 42.36 -2.36 2.49
N LEU A 998 43.67 -2.59 2.61
CA LEU A 998 44.46 -3.10 1.50
C LEU A 998 44.24 -4.61 1.42
N MET A 999 43.48 -5.01 0.40
CA MET A 999 43.14 -6.41 0.10
C MET A 999 44.39 -7.28 -0.05
N MET A 1000 44.25 -8.57 0.23
CA MET A 1000 45.29 -9.54 -0.15
C MET A 1000 45.33 -9.68 -1.69
N THR A 1001 46.52 -9.53 -2.26
CA THR A 1001 46.81 -9.99 -3.62
C THR A 1001 46.98 -11.51 -3.62
N GLU A 1002 46.21 -12.21 -4.46
CA GLU A 1002 46.41 -13.65 -4.74
C GLU A 1002 47.69 -13.92 -5.54
#